data_AF-W2RY68-F1
#
_entry.id   AF-W2RY68-F1
#
_cell.length_a   1.000
_cell.length_b   1.000
_cell.length_c   1.000
_cell.angle_alpha   90.00
_cell.angle_beta   90.00
_cell.angle_gamma   90.00
#
_symmetry.space_group_name_H-M   'P 1'
#
loop_
_entity.id
_entity.type
_entity.pdbx_description
1 polymer ?
#
loop_
_entity_poly.entity_id
_entity_poly.type
_entity_poly.pdbx_seq_one_letter_code
_entity_poly.pdbx_strand_id
1 'polypeptide(L)'
;MFDLGIYERPNMLSLHGIERGTFGMRAFLERPVADGLVDEKHEHSSSDPEPTNTTCEAGKNSASLTEHLSTSEALKALAHDEGSVHVGKHAPPIDRVALLRDGPKAWKRVGVRDMSLRTVTERLELISKLRDDVVKRGWRYTVLQVWTEEEMGDWLFGELLYPPEKRAGRGGGGGVEAGSKGHELKVQIEALVKVLTTRGAWLDFSLPRERLLFSQNLYAKEAASDGSGVDAMGLRPEIKRRWGLIQLLLSVELVLRLDAALRLGVASHSEKVEVSSVEIHHFNRLRNLKVDWDFVVARRWLDLCYVRKVPKNEVGGAPPAVETPADASPPPKSHHGQKEGGFFGRFKETLHIRDKEKEEDSWPYDCAVLPRQPSVMADGLLRFAEDIGWDADAVEHIRRQLAEKLCDKTLEQREEMLARGTEALDHPHVAQHHKDKSKVELKAAGEHTLGGPLTHTWLGGLIIPGYFACDLLMCALLESDTKQMAVEKLGNMAHPRSGFVLNSRSWWSKLCVVGVVLADADNAVERMGWIGLPTPLSPHDHETGQALGDGWWLIVSKDVPRLRNGERILDGDDMAKESSTLGVGKGHIMASEFGMLTDHAFNGMERMEVTNLRLILKWLPQPQQQQPGDRDQPYEAAVSASVAREGAGEHARKHKLLPLRYSVRFVGGHPCRPPHGHAKQAKQASPQDSGDKLQPLAAPKHLEHLPAHPLHKSYKYSLRSIEEVIDLGPGDELTLPNPTDKEASPVWVIDARGGWQRETLVRAWCASVGRHAIVSRVGVGCIACAVREARALEIGVIIRVEA
;
A
#
# COMPACT_ATOMS: atom_id res chain seq x y z
N MET A 1 -19.33 -1.08 -10.50
CA MET A 1 -18.73 -2.43 -10.42
C MET A 1 -19.05 -3.03 -9.05
N PHE A 2 -19.34 -4.33 -8.97
CA PHE A 2 -19.75 -5.08 -7.79
C PHE A 2 -18.57 -5.25 -6.83
N ASP A 3 -18.87 -5.39 -5.55
CA ASP A 3 -17.83 -5.57 -4.55
C ASP A 3 -17.42 -7.05 -4.46
N LEU A 4 -16.20 -7.36 -4.88
CA LEU A 4 -15.64 -8.72 -4.88
C LEU A 4 -15.22 -9.19 -3.47
N GLY A 5 -15.36 -8.35 -2.44
CA GLY A 5 -14.87 -8.64 -1.08
C GLY A 5 -13.35 -8.63 -0.96
N ILE A 6 -12.66 -8.08 -1.98
CA ILE A 6 -11.20 -7.96 -2.06
C ILE A 6 -10.86 -6.50 -1.82
N TYR A 7 -10.12 -6.23 -0.75
CA TYR A 7 -9.77 -4.89 -0.32
C TYR A 7 -8.26 -4.77 -0.12
N GLU A 8 -7.74 -3.56 -0.34
CA GLU A 8 -6.38 -3.22 0.06
C GLU A 8 -6.16 -3.45 1.56
N ARG A 9 -5.01 -4.03 1.92
CA ARG A 9 -4.59 -4.23 3.30
C ARG A 9 -3.12 -3.78 3.48
N PRO A 10 -2.85 -2.77 4.33
CA PRO A 10 -3.82 -1.96 5.05
C PRO A 10 -4.56 -0.99 4.13
N ASN A 11 -5.81 -0.69 4.47
CA ASN A 11 -6.54 0.38 3.80
C ASN A 11 -5.84 1.73 4.02
N MET A 12 -5.60 2.49 2.96
CA MET A 12 -4.84 3.75 3.02
C MET A 12 -5.49 4.78 3.95
N LEU A 13 -6.82 4.87 3.97
CA LEU A 13 -7.55 5.77 4.88
C LEU A 13 -7.44 5.32 6.34
N SER A 14 -7.33 4.01 6.59
CA SER A 14 -7.19 3.47 7.94
C SER A 14 -5.83 3.77 8.58
N LEU A 15 -4.86 4.24 7.79
CA LEU A 15 -3.56 4.69 8.30
C LEU A 15 -3.67 5.91 9.21
N HIS A 16 -4.74 6.68 9.09
CA HIS A 16 -5.01 7.84 9.93
C HIS A 16 -5.90 7.45 11.11
N GLY A 17 -5.37 7.66 12.31
CA GLY A 17 -6.15 7.66 13.55
C GLY A 17 -6.72 9.05 13.82
N ILE A 18 -7.52 9.13 14.88
CA ILE A 18 -8.18 10.38 15.30
C ILE A 18 -7.14 11.39 15.80
N GLU A 19 -6.14 10.88 16.53
CA GLU A 19 -5.06 11.67 17.10
C GLU A 19 -3.85 11.69 16.15
N ARG A 20 -3.12 12.81 16.10
CA ARG A 20 -1.91 12.92 15.27
C ARG A 20 -0.86 11.88 15.70
N GLY A 21 -0.21 11.26 14.72
CA GLY A 21 0.77 10.18 14.89
C GLY A 21 0.14 8.82 15.20
N THR A 22 -1.19 8.72 15.34
CA THR A 22 -1.86 7.45 15.65
C THR A 22 -2.43 6.78 14.42
N PHE A 23 -2.49 5.46 14.42
CA PHE A 23 -3.11 4.65 13.38
C PHE A 23 -4.56 4.33 13.75
N GLY A 24 -5.40 4.11 12.75
CA GLY A 24 -6.69 3.48 12.97
C GLY A 24 -6.50 2.04 13.48
N MET A 25 -7.41 1.59 14.34
CA MET A 25 -7.42 0.24 14.90
C MET A 25 -7.30 -0.84 13.82
N ARG A 26 -8.01 -0.67 12.70
CA ARG A 26 -7.97 -1.60 11.57
C ARG A 26 -6.60 -1.66 10.91
N ALA A 27 -5.94 -0.52 10.67
CA ALA A 27 -4.59 -0.51 10.13
C ALA A 27 -3.59 -1.18 11.08
N PHE A 28 -3.73 -0.97 12.40
CA PHE A 28 -2.88 -1.61 13.38
C PHE A 28 -2.97 -3.14 13.30
N LEU A 29 -4.19 -3.69 13.17
CA LEU A 29 -4.43 -5.13 13.02
C LEU A 29 -4.03 -5.69 11.65
N GLU A 30 -4.24 -4.94 10.56
CA GLU A 30 -3.93 -5.39 9.19
C GLU A 30 -2.43 -5.37 8.90
N ARG A 31 -1.64 -4.56 9.63
CA ARG A 31 -0.21 -4.36 9.36
C ARG A 31 0.66 -5.62 9.42
N PRO A 32 0.53 -6.51 10.41
CA PRO A 32 1.36 -7.71 10.47
C PRO A 32 1.12 -8.66 9.29
N VAL A 33 -0.04 -8.55 8.63
CA VAL A 33 -0.41 -9.27 7.40
C VAL A 33 -0.47 -8.33 6.18
N ALA A 34 0.13 -7.13 6.28
CA ALA A 34 0.09 -6.12 5.23
C ALA A 34 0.68 -6.68 3.94
N ASP A 35 0.04 -6.32 2.83
CA ASP A 35 0.44 -6.77 1.50
C ASP A 35 0.44 -8.31 1.35
N GLY A 36 -0.03 -9.08 2.35
CA GLY A 36 -0.06 -10.54 2.41
C GLY A 36 1.30 -11.25 2.45
N LEU A 37 2.39 -10.52 2.65
CA LEU A 37 3.76 -11.05 2.55
C LEU A 37 4.09 -12.12 3.60
N VAL A 38 3.29 -12.19 4.67
CA VAL A 38 3.43 -13.18 5.77
C VAL A 38 2.45 -14.35 5.61
N ASP A 39 1.37 -14.18 4.85
CA ASP A 39 0.29 -15.17 4.69
C ASP A 39 0.74 -16.43 3.94
N GLU A 40 1.85 -16.39 3.17
CA GLU A 40 2.37 -17.60 2.50
C GLU A 40 2.82 -18.70 3.48
N LYS A 41 3.03 -18.37 4.77
CA LYS A 41 3.36 -19.36 5.81
C LYS A 41 2.16 -19.91 6.57
N HIS A 42 0.95 -19.42 6.31
CA HIS A 42 -0.27 -20.03 6.80
C HIS A 42 -0.91 -20.76 5.63
N GLU A 43 -0.48 -22.01 5.43
CA GLU A 43 -1.33 -23.00 4.79
C GLU A 43 -2.72 -22.86 5.39
N HIS A 44 -3.71 -22.62 4.53
CA HIS A 44 -5.11 -22.50 4.91
C HIS A 44 -5.43 -23.57 5.96
N SER A 45 -5.81 -23.13 7.16
CA SER A 45 -6.38 -24.03 8.17
C SER A 45 -7.75 -24.49 7.66
N SER A 46 -7.76 -25.39 6.68
CA SER A 46 -8.85 -26.33 6.50
C SER A 46 -8.80 -27.24 7.72
N SER A 47 -9.63 -26.92 8.70
CA SER A 47 -10.07 -27.89 9.69
C SER A 47 -10.93 -28.91 8.96
N ASP A 48 -10.28 -29.91 8.36
CA ASP A 48 -10.94 -31.14 7.96
C ASP A 48 -10.29 -32.30 8.75
N PRO A 49 -11.10 -33.24 9.28
CA PRO A 49 -10.59 -34.38 10.03
C PRO A 49 -9.96 -35.38 9.06
N GLU A 50 -8.65 -35.60 9.14
CA GLU A 50 -8.03 -36.71 8.42
C GLU A 50 -8.51 -38.06 8.99
N PRO A 51 -8.84 -39.04 8.13
CA PRO A 51 -8.99 -40.41 8.56
C PRO A 51 -7.61 -41.02 8.83
N THR A 52 -7.47 -41.57 10.02
CA THR A 52 -6.41 -42.46 10.51
C THR A 52 -5.73 -43.32 9.44
N ASN A 53 -4.39 -43.29 9.38
CA ASN A 53 -3.54 -44.47 9.57
C ASN A 53 -2.02 -44.19 9.58
N THR A 54 -1.43 -44.44 10.75
CA THR A 54 -0.14 -45.12 11.03
C THR A 54 1.19 -44.62 10.45
N THR A 55 2.00 -44.11 11.41
CA THR A 55 3.45 -44.35 11.66
C THR A 55 4.48 -44.04 10.57
N CYS A 56 5.40 -43.11 10.84
CA CYS A 56 6.80 -43.38 11.25
C CYS A 56 7.54 -42.05 11.54
N GLU A 57 8.22 -41.98 12.68
CA GLU A 57 9.10 -40.87 13.09
C GLU A 57 10.44 -40.91 12.33
N ALA A 58 10.99 -39.74 11.97
CA ALA A 58 12.35 -39.28 12.31
C ALA A 58 12.89 -38.20 11.35
N GLY A 59 13.54 -37.17 11.90
CA GLY A 59 14.82 -36.65 11.36
C GLY A 59 14.81 -35.34 10.57
N LYS A 60 15.20 -34.25 11.25
CA LYS A 60 15.67 -32.99 10.67
C LYS A 60 16.98 -33.18 9.89
N ASN A 61 17.13 -32.50 8.74
CA ASN A 61 18.28 -31.64 8.34
C ASN A 61 18.69 -31.74 6.86
N SER A 62 19.18 -30.59 6.41
CA SER A 62 20.13 -30.33 5.32
C SER A 62 19.65 -30.26 3.87
N ALA A 63 19.99 -29.11 3.31
CA ALA A 63 20.14 -28.84 1.89
C ALA A 63 21.29 -29.65 1.24
N SER A 64 21.24 -29.64 -0.09
CA SER A 64 22.23 -30.10 -1.07
C SER A 64 22.19 -31.59 -1.41
N LEU A 65 21.84 -31.89 -2.67
CA LEU A 65 22.72 -32.51 -3.66
C LEU A 65 21.92 -32.83 -4.92
N THR A 66 22.25 -32.13 -6.01
CA THR A 66 22.04 -32.60 -7.38
C THR A 66 22.94 -33.80 -7.63
N GLU A 67 22.37 -34.92 -8.08
CA GLU A 67 22.80 -35.76 -9.21
C GLU A 67 22.26 -37.18 -9.06
N HIS A 68 21.60 -37.66 -10.12
CA HIS A 68 21.62 -39.02 -10.69
C HIS A 68 20.33 -39.25 -11.50
N LEU A 69 20.22 -38.62 -12.67
CA LEU A 69 19.43 -39.19 -13.77
C LEU A 69 20.39 -39.71 -14.84
N SER A 70 20.11 -40.92 -15.31
CA SER A 70 20.82 -41.61 -16.39
C SER A 70 20.74 -40.82 -17.69
N THR A 71 21.86 -40.71 -18.41
CA THR A 71 21.97 -40.04 -19.72
C THR A 71 21.00 -40.59 -20.78
N SER A 72 20.44 -41.79 -20.56
CA SER A 72 19.41 -42.38 -21.41
C SER A 72 17.98 -41.93 -21.09
N GLU A 73 17.71 -41.41 -19.88
CA GLU A 73 16.41 -40.84 -19.50
C GLU A 73 16.33 -39.34 -19.83
N ALA A 74 17.46 -38.63 -19.75
CA ALA A 74 17.59 -37.25 -20.22
C ALA A 74 17.35 -37.13 -21.74
N LEU A 75 17.77 -38.12 -22.54
CA LEU A 75 17.50 -38.15 -23.98
C LEU A 75 16.06 -38.55 -24.34
N LYS A 76 15.34 -39.28 -23.47
CA LYS A 76 13.90 -39.57 -23.64
C LYS A 76 13.02 -38.38 -23.24
N ALA A 77 13.45 -37.57 -22.27
CA ALA A 77 12.78 -36.33 -21.90
C ALA A 77 12.89 -35.23 -22.98
N LEU A 78 13.94 -35.25 -23.81
CA LEU A 78 14.14 -34.28 -24.89
C LEU A 78 13.39 -34.60 -26.20
N ALA A 79 12.76 -35.78 -26.30
CA ALA A 79 12.12 -36.23 -27.54
C ALA A 79 10.58 -36.09 -27.56
N HIS A 80 9.94 -35.72 -26.44
CA HIS A 80 8.46 -35.73 -26.33
C HIS A 80 7.81 -34.52 -25.66
N ASP A 81 8.54 -33.44 -25.32
CA ASP A 81 7.92 -32.25 -24.72
C ASP A 81 7.91 -31.05 -25.69
N GLU A 82 7.19 -31.21 -26.80
CA GLU A 82 6.64 -30.07 -27.54
C GLU A 82 5.17 -29.91 -27.16
N GLY A 83 4.87 -29.13 -26.11
CA GLY A 83 3.56 -28.50 -25.99
C GLY A 83 2.93 -28.33 -24.62
N SER A 84 3.48 -28.88 -23.53
CA SER A 84 2.79 -28.77 -22.23
C SER A 84 3.11 -27.46 -21.49
N VAL A 85 2.17 -26.52 -21.49
CA VAL A 85 2.23 -25.25 -20.74
C VAL A 85 2.33 -25.56 -19.24
N HIS A 86 3.50 -25.39 -18.63
CA HIS A 86 3.72 -25.65 -17.20
C HIS A 86 3.06 -24.54 -16.35
N VAL A 87 1.75 -24.64 -16.12
CA VAL A 87 1.00 -23.71 -15.26
C VAL A 87 0.60 -24.42 -13.96
N GLY A 88 1.14 -23.98 -12.82
CA GLY A 88 0.72 -24.48 -11.52
C GLY A 88 1.72 -24.24 -10.40
N LYS A 89 1.31 -24.53 -9.15
CA LYS A 89 2.11 -24.35 -7.92
C LYS A 89 3.43 -25.15 -7.90
N HIS A 90 3.60 -26.12 -8.79
CA HIS A 90 4.79 -26.98 -8.89
C HIS A 90 5.67 -26.71 -10.13
N ALA A 91 5.26 -25.78 -11.01
CA ALA A 91 6.09 -25.37 -12.13
C ALA A 91 7.26 -24.49 -11.63
N PRO A 92 8.48 -24.65 -12.18
CA PRO A 92 9.61 -23.79 -11.85
C PRO A 92 9.28 -22.33 -12.23
N PRO A 93 9.74 -21.35 -11.44
CA PRO A 93 9.51 -19.94 -11.75
C PRO A 93 10.15 -19.57 -13.08
N ILE A 94 9.39 -18.90 -13.93
CA ILE A 94 9.87 -18.40 -15.22
C ILE A 94 10.71 -17.15 -14.96
N ASP A 95 11.87 -17.03 -15.63
CA ASP A 95 12.63 -15.79 -15.64
C ASP A 95 11.91 -14.73 -16.49
N ARG A 96 11.35 -13.71 -15.83
CA ARG A 96 10.66 -12.58 -16.46
C ARG A 96 11.52 -11.87 -17.49
N VAL A 97 12.80 -11.66 -17.20
CA VAL A 97 13.69 -10.92 -18.09
C VAL A 97 13.95 -11.72 -19.36
N ALA A 98 14.16 -13.03 -19.23
CA ALA A 98 14.24 -13.93 -20.38
C ALA A 98 12.92 -13.95 -21.17
N LEU A 99 11.77 -14.00 -20.49
CA LEU A 99 10.44 -13.99 -21.13
C LEU A 99 10.20 -12.71 -21.94
N LEU A 100 10.57 -11.54 -21.40
CA LEU A 100 10.50 -10.26 -22.09
C LEU A 100 11.47 -10.18 -23.28
N ARG A 101 12.67 -10.75 -23.14
CA ARG A 101 13.71 -10.76 -24.18
C ARG A 101 13.37 -11.69 -25.35
N ASP A 102 12.88 -12.89 -25.06
CA ASP A 102 12.52 -13.92 -26.05
C ASP A 102 11.24 -13.58 -26.83
N GLY A 103 10.45 -12.62 -26.33
CA GLY A 103 9.30 -12.08 -27.02
C GLY A 103 8.17 -13.09 -27.23
N PRO A 104 7.32 -12.91 -28.26
CA PRO A 104 6.04 -13.60 -28.37
C PRO A 104 6.10 -15.14 -28.33
N LYS A 105 7.19 -15.73 -28.84
CA LYS A 105 7.40 -17.20 -28.82
C LYS A 105 7.46 -17.75 -27.39
N ALA A 106 8.05 -17.00 -26.47
CA ALA A 106 8.15 -17.41 -25.08
C ALA A 106 6.83 -17.20 -24.33
N TRP A 107 6.10 -16.12 -24.64
CA TRP A 107 4.77 -15.85 -24.08
C TRP A 107 3.69 -16.85 -24.54
N LYS A 108 3.85 -17.45 -25.73
CA LYS A 108 3.05 -18.61 -26.15
C LYS A 108 3.10 -19.76 -25.15
N ARG A 109 4.25 -19.99 -24.49
CA ARG A 109 4.41 -21.01 -23.43
C ARG A 109 3.71 -20.67 -22.13
N VAL A 110 3.30 -19.41 -21.95
CA VAL A 110 2.49 -18.93 -20.80
C VAL A 110 1.00 -18.94 -21.15
N GLY A 111 0.65 -19.19 -22.42
CA GLY A 111 -0.73 -19.16 -22.92
C GLY A 111 -1.18 -17.79 -23.43
N VAL A 112 -0.27 -16.83 -23.58
CA VAL A 112 -0.58 -15.47 -24.08
C VAL A 112 -0.24 -15.35 -25.56
N ARG A 113 -1.15 -14.76 -26.34
CA ARG A 113 -0.95 -14.50 -27.76
C ARG A 113 -0.10 -13.25 -28.00
N ASP A 114 0.47 -13.17 -29.19
CA ASP A 114 1.15 -11.95 -29.63
C ASP A 114 0.14 -10.84 -29.93
N MET A 115 0.04 -9.88 -29.01
CA MET A 115 -0.86 -8.74 -29.11
C MET A 115 -0.09 -7.46 -29.36
N SER A 116 -0.43 -6.77 -30.46
CA SER A 116 0.12 -5.46 -30.76
C SER A 116 -0.36 -4.40 -29.76
N LEU A 117 0.44 -3.36 -29.57
CA LEU A 117 0.06 -2.21 -28.73
C LEU A 117 -1.26 -1.58 -29.20
N ARG A 118 -1.50 -1.56 -30.52
CA ARG A 118 -2.77 -1.12 -31.11
C ARG A 118 -3.97 -1.87 -30.53
N THR A 119 -3.92 -3.20 -30.52
CA THR A 119 -5.02 -4.06 -30.05
C THR A 119 -5.30 -3.83 -28.56
N VAL A 120 -4.23 -3.73 -27.76
CA VAL A 120 -4.31 -3.41 -26.32
C VAL A 120 -4.99 -2.05 -26.11
N THR A 121 -4.54 -1.04 -26.85
CA THR A 121 -5.05 0.35 -26.74
C THR A 121 -6.53 0.42 -27.11
N GLU A 122 -6.90 -0.17 -28.25
CA GLU A 122 -8.28 -0.21 -28.74
C GLU A 122 -9.22 -0.89 -27.74
N ARG A 123 -8.79 -2.00 -27.16
CA ARG A 123 -9.58 -2.71 -26.16
C ARG A 123 -9.74 -1.92 -24.86
N LEU A 124 -8.66 -1.34 -24.34
CA LEU A 124 -8.72 -0.52 -23.11
C LEU A 124 -9.55 0.75 -23.30
N GLU A 125 -9.55 1.35 -24.50
CA GLU A 125 -10.42 2.48 -24.84
C GLU A 125 -11.92 2.07 -24.83
N LEU A 126 -12.25 0.91 -25.39
CA LEU A 126 -13.62 0.36 -25.32
C LEU A 126 -14.05 0.09 -23.89
N ILE A 127 -13.17 -0.52 -23.08
CA ILE A 127 -13.44 -0.77 -21.66
C ILE A 127 -13.61 0.54 -20.89
N SER A 128 -12.83 1.58 -21.23
CA SER A 128 -12.97 2.91 -20.62
C SER A 128 -14.36 3.49 -20.85
N LYS A 129 -14.92 3.33 -22.06
CA LYS A 129 -16.29 3.75 -22.40
C LYS A 129 -17.34 2.91 -21.67
N LEU A 130 -17.15 1.58 -21.63
CA LEU A 130 -18.02 0.67 -20.88
C LEU A 130 -18.13 1.07 -19.40
N ARG A 131 -16.99 1.38 -18.76
CA ARG A 131 -16.97 1.82 -17.36
C ARG A 131 -17.83 3.07 -17.17
N ASP A 132 -17.74 4.04 -18.08
CA ASP A 132 -18.54 5.28 -17.99
C ASP A 132 -20.03 5.02 -18.16
N ASP A 133 -20.40 4.10 -19.05
CA ASP A 133 -21.78 3.62 -19.16
C ASP A 133 -22.26 2.93 -17.88
N VAL A 134 -21.44 2.09 -17.24
CA VAL A 134 -21.78 1.42 -15.96
C VAL A 134 -22.03 2.46 -14.86
N VAL A 135 -21.19 3.49 -14.76
CA VAL A 135 -21.37 4.57 -13.77
C VAL A 135 -22.64 5.37 -14.05
N LYS A 136 -22.92 5.69 -15.32
CA LYS A 136 -24.08 6.49 -15.73
C LYS A 136 -25.42 5.73 -15.60
N ARG A 137 -25.44 4.46 -15.97
CA ARG A 137 -26.67 3.63 -16.06
C ARG A 137 -26.95 2.85 -14.77
N GLY A 138 -26.00 2.80 -13.84
CA GLY A 138 -26.18 2.23 -12.51
C GLY A 138 -25.88 0.73 -12.43
N TRP A 139 -26.17 0.14 -11.27
CA TRP A 139 -25.66 -1.17 -10.85
C TRP A 139 -26.20 -2.38 -11.64
N ARG A 140 -27.26 -2.24 -12.42
CA ARG A 140 -27.79 -3.31 -13.28
C ARG A 140 -27.10 -3.41 -14.64
N TYR A 141 -26.36 -2.36 -15.02
CA TYR A 141 -25.59 -2.36 -16.26
C TYR A 141 -24.23 -3.04 -16.01
N THR A 142 -23.91 -4.00 -16.86
CA THR A 142 -22.71 -4.85 -16.81
C THR A 142 -22.11 -4.96 -18.22
N VAL A 143 -20.97 -5.63 -18.33
CA VAL A 143 -20.34 -5.90 -19.63
C VAL A 143 -21.25 -6.72 -20.56
N LEU A 144 -22.13 -7.56 -20.00
CA LEU A 144 -23.00 -8.45 -20.78
C LEU A 144 -24.14 -7.75 -21.54
N GLN A 145 -24.39 -6.47 -21.24
CA GLN A 145 -25.30 -5.65 -22.05
C GLN A 145 -24.62 -5.07 -23.29
N VAL A 146 -23.29 -5.12 -23.36
CA VAL A 146 -22.49 -4.63 -24.49
C VAL A 146 -21.97 -5.76 -25.34
N TRP A 147 -21.46 -6.83 -24.71
CA TRP A 147 -20.96 -8.02 -25.39
C TRP A 147 -21.60 -9.27 -24.82
N THR A 148 -22.02 -10.18 -25.69
CA THR A 148 -22.46 -11.51 -25.28
C THR A 148 -21.29 -12.32 -24.69
N GLU A 149 -21.63 -13.36 -23.94
CA GLU A 149 -20.64 -14.30 -23.38
C GLU A 149 -19.75 -14.92 -24.47
N GLU A 150 -20.34 -15.27 -25.61
CA GLU A 150 -19.66 -15.81 -26.78
C GLU A 150 -18.69 -14.80 -27.39
N GLU A 151 -19.13 -13.56 -27.66
CA GLU A 151 -18.27 -12.49 -28.19
C GLU A 151 -17.08 -12.19 -27.25
N MET A 152 -17.30 -12.20 -25.94
CA MET A 152 -16.22 -12.04 -24.96
C MET A 152 -15.24 -13.22 -24.99
N GLY A 153 -15.73 -14.44 -25.21
CA GLY A 153 -14.90 -15.64 -25.32
C GLY A 153 -14.12 -15.70 -26.62
N ASP A 154 -14.76 -15.34 -27.73
CA ASP A 154 -14.15 -15.25 -29.06
C ASP A 154 -13.01 -14.25 -29.08
N TRP A 155 -13.25 -13.06 -28.52
CA TRP A 155 -12.20 -12.05 -28.41
C TRP A 155 -11.07 -12.51 -27.48
N LEU A 156 -11.40 -13.06 -26.31
CA LEU A 156 -10.40 -13.54 -25.35
C LEU A 156 -9.49 -14.62 -25.96
N PHE A 157 -10.06 -15.64 -26.59
CA PHE A 157 -9.29 -16.77 -27.12
C PHE A 157 -8.80 -16.58 -28.56
N GLY A 158 -9.32 -15.59 -29.28
CA GLY A 158 -8.87 -15.17 -30.59
C GLY A 158 -7.68 -14.21 -30.53
N GLU A 159 -7.74 -13.21 -29.66
CA GLU A 159 -6.77 -12.11 -29.63
C GLU A 159 -5.81 -12.17 -28.44
N LEU A 160 -6.27 -12.52 -27.23
CA LEU A 160 -5.49 -12.36 -25.99
C LEU A 160 -4.81 -13.64 -25.49
N LEU A 161 -5.56 -14.73 -25.36
CA LEU A 161 -5.10 -16.01 -24.82
C LEU A 161 -5.21 -17.14 -25.86
N TYR A 162 -4.37 -18.15 -25.75
CA TYR A 162 -4.63 -19.43 -26.40
C TYR A 162 -5.72 -20.19 -25.62
N PRO A 163 -6.69 -20.83 -26.31
CA PRO A 163 -7.74 -21.57 -25.63
C PRO A 163 -7.14 -22.74 -24.81
N PRO A 164 -7.71 -23.05 -23.62
CA PRO A 164 -7.25 -24.17 -22.83
C PRO A 164 -7.41 -25.48 -23.61
N GLU A 165 -6.40 -26.35 -23.56
CA GLU A 165 -6.46 -27.65 -24.25
C GLU A 165 -7.69 -28.44 -23.77
N LYS A 166 -8.47 -28.97 -24.72
CA LYS A 166 -9.62 -29.83 -24.39
C LYS A 166 -9.09 -31.02 -23.61
N ARG A 167 -9.47 -31.15 -22.32
CA ARG A 167 -9.29 -32.41 -21.58
C ARG A 167 -9.87 -33.53 -22.44
N ALA A 168 -9.01 -34.41 -22.95
CA ALA A 168 -9.44 -35.62 -23.63
C ALA A 168 -10.18 -36.50 -22.62
N GLY A 169 -11.48 -36.26 -22.47
CA GLY A 169 -12.38 -37.12 -21.74
C GLY A 169 -12.41 -38.48 -22.43
N ARG A 170 -11.72 -39.44 -21.83
CA ARG A 170 -11.80 -40.85 -22.17
C ARG A 170 -13.21 -41.32 -21.83
N GLY A 171 -14.12 -41.33 -22.80
CA GLY A 171 -15.42 -41.98 -22.64
C GLY A 171 -16.53 -41.46 -23.55
N GLY A 172 -16.88 -42.27 -24.55
CA GLY A 172 -18.26 -42.42 -25.01
C GLY A 172 -18.74 -41.43 -26.08
N GLY A 173 -18.84 -41.91 -27.32
CA GLY A 173 -19.48 -41.21 -28.41
C GLY A 173 -20.94 -40.84 -28.12
N GLY A 174 -21.26 -39.60 -28.43
CA GLY A 174 -22.62 -39.07 -28.48
C GLY A 174 -22.54 -37.72 -29.16
N GLY A 175 -23.03 -37.64 -30.41
CA GLY A 175 -23.10 -36.40 -31.15
C GLY A 175 -23.94 -35.38 -30.40
N VAL A 176 -23.29 -34.36 -29.86
CA VAL A 176 -23.90 -33.16 -29.31
C VAL A 176 -23.15 -31.98 -29.90
N GLU A 177 -23.92 -31.04 -30.44
CA GLU A 177 -23.51 -29.89 -31.25
C GLU A 177 -22.25 -29.18 -30.75
N ALA A 178 -21.31 -28.97 -31.65
CA ALA A 178 -19.95 -28.48 -31.39
C ALA A 178 -19.85 -26.96 -31.18
N GLY A 179 -20.94 -26.27 -30.79
CA GLY A 179 -21.01 -24.79 -30.81
C GLY A 179 -20.73 -24.06 -29.50
N SER A 180 -20.95 -24.66 -28.31
CA SER A 180 -21.07 -23.85 -27.07
C SER A 180 -20.09 -24.16 -25.93
N LYS A 181 -19.46 -25.35 -25.90
CA LYS A 181 -18.76 -25.86 -24.69
C LYS A 181 -17.37 -25.27 -24.38
N GLY A 182 -16.93 -24.22 -25.09
CA GLY A 182 -15.59 -23.62 -24.91
C GLY A 182 -15.58 -22.15 -24.48
N HIS A 183 -16.73 -21.47 -24.60
CA HIS A 183 -16.83 -20.01 -24.45
C HIS A 183 -17.58 -19.63 -23.17
N GLU A 184 -17.86 -20.58 -22.28
CA GLU A 184 -18.53 -20.29 -21.01
C GLU A 184 -17.70 -19.31 -20.15
N LEU A 185 -18.36 -18.37 -19.48
CA LEU A 185 -17.77 -17.31 -18.67
C LEU A 185 -16.84 -17.89 -17.60
N LYS A 186 -17.19 -19.06 -17.06
CA LYS A 186 -16.37 -19.84 -16.14
C LYS A 186 -15.03 -20.25 -16.74
N VAL A 187 -15.02 -20.76 -17.97
CA VAL A 187 -13.80 -21.18 -18.67
C VAL A 187 -12.93 -19.96 -18.96
N GLN A 188 -13.55 -18.83 -19.33
CA GLN A 188 -12.86 -17.56 -19.53
C GLN A 188 -12.18 -17.06 -18.24
N ILE A 189 -12.90 -17.05 -17.11
CA ILE A 189 -12.38 -16.67 -15.79
C ILE A 189 -11.24 -17.60 -15.37
N GLU A 190 -11.41 -18.92 -15.49
CA GLU A 190 -10.40 -19.91 -15.11
C GLU A 190 -9.11 -19.74 -15.94
N ALA A 191 -9.22 -19.50 -17.25
CA ALA A 191 -8.08 -19.27 -18.12
C ALA A 191 -7.30 -18.01 -17.72
N LEU A 192 -8.00 -16.90 -17.47
CA LEU A 192 -7.40 -15.64 -17.02
C LEU A 192 -6.69 -15.78 -15.68
N VAL A 193 -7.32 -16.44 -14.69
CA VAL A 193 -6.69 -16.70 -13.39
C VAL A 193 -5.43 -17.54 -13.57
N LYS A 194 -5.49 -18.65 -14.32
CA LYS A 194 -4.33 -19.52 -14.57
C LYS A 194 -3.16 -18.74 -15.16
N VAL A 195 -3.41 -17.96 -16.21
CA VAL A 195 -2.37 -17.15 -16.87
C VAL A 195 -1.78 -16.14 -15.88
N LEU A 196 -2.62 -15.38 -15.15
CA LEU A 196 -2.14 -14.39 -14.18
C LEU A 196 -1.40 -15.01 -12.99
N THR A 197 -1.68 -16.27 -12.62
CA THR A 197 -0.96 -17.01 -11.58
C THR A 197 0.38 -17.62 -12.03
N THR A 198 0.77 -17.47 -13.30
CA THR A 198 2.03 -18.03 -13.80
C THR A 198 3.22 -17.43 -13.05
N ARG A 199 3.96 -18.26 -12.31
CA ARG A 199 5.04 -17.83 -11.42
C ARG A 199 6.19 -17.21 -12.20
N GLY A 200 6.55 -15.98 -11.81
CA GLY A 200 7.67 -15.23 -12.40
C GLY A 200 7.36 -14.55 -13.75
N ALA A 201 6.22 -14.83 -14.39
CA ALA A 201 5.89 -14.21 -15.68
C ALA A 201 5.48 -12.73 -15.56
N TRP A 202 4.74 -12.39 -14.51
CA TRP A 202 4.10 -11.06 -14.33
C TRP A 202 4.77 -10.22 -13.24
N LEU A 203 4.41 -8.95 -13.16
CA LEU A 203 4.66 -8.16 -11.95
C LEU A 203 3.73 -8.65 -10.83
N ASP A 204 4.27 -8.88 -9.66
CA ASP A 204 3.56 -9.22 -8.44
C ASP A 204 3.17 -7.94 -7.70
N PHE A 205 1.94 -7.47 -7.95
CA PHE A 205 1.43 -6.26 -7.32
C PHE A 205 1.20 -6.39 -5.81
N SER A 206 1.31 -7.57 -5.22
CA SER A 206 1.41 -7.67 -3.76
C SER A 206 2.65 -6.97 -3.24
N LEU A 207 3.75 -7.00 -3.99
CA LEU A 207 5.00 -6.37 -3.63
C LEU A 207 4.97 -4.85 -3.92
N PRO A 208 5.18 -3.97 -2.92
CA PRO A 208 5.26 -2.52 -3.15
C PRO A 208 6.28 -2.11 -4.22
N ARG A 209 7.42 -2.81 -4.26
CA ARG A 209 8.48 -2.61 -5.25
C ARG A 209 7.98 -2.77 -6.68
N GLU A 210 7.17 -3.79 -6.94
CA GLU A 210 6.74 -4.10 -8.31
C GLU A 210 5.59 -3.20 -8.76
N ARG A 211 4.77 -2.70 -7.83
CA ARG A 211 3.80 -1.61 -8.08
C ARG A 211 4.48 -0.33 -8.58
N LEU A 212 5.60 0.06 -7.95
CA LEU A 212 6.39 1.20 -8.42
C LEU A 212 7.03 0.95 -9.78
N LEU A 213 7.62 -0.24 -10.00
CA LEU A 213 8.19 -0.57 -11.31
C LEU A 213 7.15 -0.52 -12.41
N PHE A 214 5.92 -0.97 -12.14
CA PHE A 214 4.81 -0.85 -13.08
C PHE A 214 4.56 0.60 -13.47
N SER A 215 4.46 1.51 -12.49
CA SER A 215 4.18 2.91 -12.75
C SER A 215 5.32 3.59 -13.51
N GLN A 216 6.58 3.30 -13.16
CA GLN A 216 7.76 3.78 -13.88
C GLN A 216 7.80 3.30 -15.33
N ASN A 217 7.55 1.99 -15.56
CA ASN A 217 7.55 1.43 -16.90
C ASN A 217 6.38 1.97 -17.75
N LEU A 218 5.24 2.26 -17.13
CA LEU A 218 4.06 2.75 -17.84
C LEU A 218 4.28 4.13 -18.46
N TYR A 219 4.96 5.02 -17.74
CA TYR A 219 5.22 6.39 -18.16
C TYR A 219 6.61 6.60 -18.77
N ALA A 220 7.43 5.55 -18.91
CA ALA A 220 8.74 5.67 -19.54
C ALA A 220 8.62 6.12 -21.01
N LYS A 221 9.41 7.12 -21.39
CA LYS A 221 9.55 7.58 -22.77
C LYS A 221 10.21 6.50 -23.62
N GLU A 222 9.75 6.36 -24.88
CA GLU A 222 10.37 5.43 -25.84
C GLU A 222 11.84 5.80 -26.07
N ALA A 223 12.72 4.80 -26.13
CA ALA A 223 14.13 4.96 -26.46
C ALA A 223 14.30 5.47 -27.90
N ALA A 224 15.38 6.20 -28.16
CA ALA A 224 15.73 6.64 -29.50
C ALA A 224 15.99 5.42 -30.42
N SER A 225 15.72 5.58 -31.71
CA SER A 225 15.86 4.51 -32.72
C SER A 225 17.31 4.09 -33.00
N ASP A 226 18.30 4.74 -32.38
CA ASP A 226 19.74 4.50 -32.58
C ASP A 226 20.29 3.31 -31.78
N GLY A 227 19.43 2.61 -31.02
CA GLY A 227 19.82 1.46 -30.20
C GLY A 227 20.47 1.83 -28.86
N SER A 228 20.62 3.13 -28.56
CA SER A 228 20.96 3.62 -27.23
C SER A 228 19.69 3.74 -26.38
N GLY A 229 19.64 3.06 -25.24
CA GLY A 229 18.46 3.10 -24.34
C GLY A 229 17.94 1.75 -23.83
N VAL A 230 18.72 0.67 -23.97
CA VAL A 230 18.48 -0.55 -23.18
C VAL A 230 18.88 -0.31 -21.73
N ASP A 231 18.09 -0.84 -20.79
CA ASP A 231 18.40 -0.74 -19.38
C ASP A 231 19.53 -1.70 -18.95
N ALA A 232 19.85 -1.73 -17.66
CA ALA A 232 20.83 -2.65 -17.07
C ALA A 232 20.53 -4.15 -17.31
N MET A 233 19.29 -4.50 -17.69
CA MET A 233 18.87 -5.88 -18.00
C MET A 233 18.87 -6.17 -19.52
N GLY A 234 19.27 -5.21 -20.34
CA GLY A 234 19.29 -5.30 -21.81
C GLY A 234 17.90 -5.21 -22.43
N LEU A 235 16.91 -4.65 -21.72
CA LEU A 235 15.54 -4.51 -22.19
C LEU A 235 15.22 -3.05 -22.52
N ARG A 236 14.48 -2.84 -23.61
CA ARG A 236 13.96 -1.52 -23.95
C ARG A 236 12.73 -1.15 -23.10
N PRO A 237 12.54 0.13 -22.74
CA PRO A 237 11.37 0.60 -21.99
C PRO A 237 10.03 0.21 -22.63
N GLU A 238 9.92 0.29 -23.95
CA GLU A 238 8.68 0.01 -24.70
C GLU A 238 8.19 -1.43 -24.49
N ILE A 239 9.12 -2.39 -24.40
CA ILE A 239 8.80 -3.80 -24.17
C ILE A 239 8.17 -3.97 -22.79
N LYS A 240 8.75 -3.36 -21.76
CA LYS A 240 8.21 -3.42 -20.39
C LYS A 240 6.85 -2.72 -20.30
N ARG A 241 6.71 -1.57 -20.94
CA ARG A 241 5.44 -0.82 -21.02
C ARG A 241 4.34 -1.65 -21.68
N ARG A 242 4.62 -2.25 -22.85
CA ARG A 242 3.68 -3.13 -23.57
C ARG A 242 3.20 -4.28 -22.70
N TRP A 243 4.11 -5.03 -22.08
CA TRP A 243 3.74 -6.18 -21.25
C TRP A 243 3.06 -5.78 -19.93
N GLY A 244 3.41 -4.63 -19.35
CA GLY A 244 2.67 -4.05 -18.23
C GLY A 244 1.21 -3.73 -18.60
N LEU A 245 0.98 -3.11 -19.76
CA LEU A 245 -0.37 -2.84 -20.27
C LEU A 245 -1.15 -4.13 -20.56
N ILE A 246 -0.48 -5.19 -21.04
CA ILE A 246 -1.11 -6.51 -21.23
C ILE A 246 -1.52 -7.12 -19.89
N GLN A 247 -0.66 -7.07 -18.86
CA GLN A 247 -1.02 -7.52 -17.51
C GLN A 247 -2.24 -6.74 -16.98
N LEU A 248 -2.24 -5.41 -17.12
CA LEU A 248 -3.37 -4.58 -16.71
C LEU A 248 -4.66 -4.98 -17.44
N LEU A 249 -4.59 -5.19 -18.76
CA LEU A 249 -5.74 -5.63 -19.56
C LEU A 249 -6.26 -6.99 -19.10
N LEU A 250 -5.39 -7.98 -18.87
CA LEU A 250 -5.77 -9.30 -18.34
C LEU A 250 -6.51 -9.17 -17.00
N SER A 251 -5.98 -8.35 -16.09
CA SER A 251 -6.59 -8.11 -14.78
C SER A 251 -7.95 -7.43 -14.89
N VAL A 252 -8.08 -6.42 -15.77
CA VAL A 252 -9.33 -5.71 -16.04
C VAL A 252 -10.38 -6.63 -16.68
N GLU A 253 -10.00 -7.44 -17.65
CA GLU A 253 -10.88 -8.42 -18.30
C GLU A 253 -11.40 -9.47 -17.32
N LEU A 254 -10.58 -9.85 -16.34
CA LEU A 254 -10.99 -10.76 -15.25
C LEU A 254 -11.96 -10.07 -14.29
N VAL A 255 -11.72 -8.81 -13.91
CA VAL A 255 -12.64 -8.02 -13.09
C VAL A 255 -14.01 -7.90 -13.76
N LEU A 256 -14.06 -7.55 -15.06
CA LEU A 256 -15.32 -7.38 -15.79
C LEU A 256 -16.13 -8.67 -15.85
N ARG A 257 -15.47 -9.82 -16.06
CA ARG A 257 -16.13 -11.13 -16.11
C ARG A 257 -16.64 -11.59 -14.75
N LEU A 258 -15.86 -11.37 -13.69
CA LEU A 258 -16.29 -11.66 -12.32
C LEU A 258 -17.45 -10.74 -11.88
N ASP A 259 -17.40 -9.45 -12.23
CA ASP A 259 -18.49 -8.50 -11.98
C ASP A 259 -19.79 -8.97 -12.64
N ALA A 260 -19.73 -9.36 -13.92
CA ALA A 260 -20.87 -9.92 -14.63
C ALA A 260 -21.39 -11.21 -13.98
N ALA A 261 -20.50 -12.17 -13.70
CA ALA A 261 -20.86 -13.44 -13.08
C ALA A 261 -21.58 -13.25 -11.73
N LEU A 262 -21.06 -12.39 -10.86
CA LEU A 262 -21.64 -12.15 -9.54
C LEU A 262 -22.95 -11.38 -9.61
N ARG A 263 -23.04 -10.34 -10.46
CA ARG A 263 -24.28 -9.58 -10.62
C ARG A 263 -25.39 -10.42 -11.24
N LEU A 264 -25.07 -11.31 -12.19
CA LEU A 264 -26.03 -12.28 -12.72
C LEU A 264 -26.49 -13.28 -11.66
N GLY A 265 -25.55 -13.80 -10.86
CA GLY A 265 -25.86 -14.72 -9.77
C GLY A 265 -26.79 -14.11 -8.71
N VAL A 266 -26.67 -12.80 -8.44
CA VAL A 266 -27.56 -12.07 -7.51
C VAL A 266 -28.87 -11.62 -8.17
N ALA A 267 -28.88 -11.36 -9.49
CA ALA A 267 -30.05 -10.82 -10.20
C ALA A 267 -31.08 -11.86 -10.66
N SER A 268 -30.73 -13.15 -10.66
CA SER A 268 -31.58 -14.33 -10.93
C SER A 268 -32.87 -14.04 -11.72
N HIS A 269 -32.74 -13.64 -12.98
CA HIS A 269 -33.83 -13.63 -13.99
C HIS A 269 -33.33 -14.02 -15.41
N SER A 270 -32.14 -14.60 -15.58
CA SER A 270 -31.72 -15.16 -16.86
C SER A 270 -31.61 -16.69 -16.77
N GLU A 271 -32.52 -17.41 -17.43
CA GLU A 271 -32.53 -18.89 -17.54
C GLU A 271 -31.27 -19.47 -18.24
N LYS A 272 -30.31 -18.63 -18.67
CA LYS A 272 -29.20 -19.01 -19.55
C LYS A 272 -27.80 -18.88 -18.95
N VAL A 273 -27.62 -18.30 -17.76
CA VAL A 273 -26.29 -18.15 -17.14
C VAL A 273 -26.37 -18.52 -15.66
N GLU A 274 -26.06 -19.77 -15.34
CA GLU A 274 -25.98 -20.28 -13.97
C GLU A 274 -24.52 -20.25 -13.49
N VAL A 275 -24.12 -19.21 -12.75
CA VAL A 275 -22.89 -19.26 -11.95
C VAL A 275 -23.28 -19.67 -10.53
N SER A 276 -22.94 -20.90 -10.14
CA SER A 276 -23.31 -21.45 -8.83
C SER A 276 -22.41 -20.93 -7.70
N SER A 277 -22.89 -20.99 -6.44
CA SER A 277 -22.08 -20.67 -5.25
C SER A 277 -20.81 -21.53 -5.13
N VAL A 278 -20.86 -22.77 -5.63
CA VAL A 278 -19.73 -23.70 -5.69
C VAL A 278 -18.66 -23.20 -6.65
N GLU A 279 -19.05 -22.56 -7.75
CA GLU A 279 -18.11 -22.00 -8.72
C GLU A 279 -17.45 -20.72 -8.21
N ILE A 280 -18.18 -19.87 -7.50
CA ILE A 280 -17.60 -18.72 -6.78
C ILE A 280 -16.54 -19.22 -5.78
N HIS A 281 -16.83 -20.27 -5.03
CA HIS A 281 -15.86 -20.89 -4.12
C HIS A 281 -14.67 -21.48 -4.89
N HIS A 282 -14.90 -22.11 -6.03
CA HIS A 282 -13.84 -22.66 -6.87
C HIS A 282 -12.89 -21.56 -7.39
N PHE A 283 -13.42 -20.45 -7.90
CA PHE A 283 -12.60 -19.31 -8.34
C PHE A 283 -11.78 -18.71 -7.19
N ASN A 284 -12.38 -18.61 -5.99
CA ASN A 284 -11.66 -18.16 -4.80
C ASN A 284 -10.50 -19.10 -4.42
N ARG A 285 -10.58 -20.41 -4.69
CA ARG A 285 -9.47 -21.36 -4.45
C ARG A 285 -8.33 -21.26 -5.47
N LEU A 286 -8.60 -20.78 -6.68
CA LEU A 286 -7.59 -20.64 -7.74
C LEU A 286 -6.75 -19.37 -7.58
N ARG A 287 -7.25 -18.40 -6.83
CA ARG A 287 -6.58 -17.13 -6.59
C ARG A 287 -5.42 -17.29 -5.61
N ASN A 288 -4.43 -16.43 -5.77
CA ASN A 288 -3.38 -16.20 -4.80
C ASN A 288 -3.31 -14.69 -4.49
N LEU A 289 -2.51 -14.33 -3.51
CA LEU A 289 -2.31 -12.95 -3.08
C LEU A 289 -1.95 -12.00 -4.25
N LYS A 290 -1.10 -12.46 -5.18
CA LYS A 290 -0.73 -11.69 -6.37
C LYS A 290 -1.97 -11.33 -7.21
N VAL A 291 -2.83 -12.31 -7.50
CA VAL A 291 -4.07 -12.08 -8.28
C VAL A 291 -5.06 -11.20 -7.51
N ASP A 292 -5.11 -11.32 -6.19
CA ASP A 292 -5.91 -10.44 -5.34
C ASP A 292 -5.46 -8.98 -5.47
N TRP A 293 -4.15 -8.74 -5.51
CA TRP A 293 -3.61 -7.40 -5.77
C TRP A 293 -3.80 -6.94 -7.22
N ASP A 294 -3.71 -7.83 -8.21
CA ASP A 294 -4.08 -7.51 -9.60
C ASP A 294 -5.51 -6.95 -9.69
N PHE A 295 -6.45 -7.53 -8.94
CA PHE A 295 -7.82 -7.02 -8.87
C PHE A 295 -7.90 -5.64 -8.25
N VAL A 296 -7.20 -5.44 -7.14
CA VAL A 296 -7.17 -4.15 -6.44
C VAL A 296 -6.62 -3.05 -7.35
N VAL A 297 -5.54 -3.34 -8.09
CA VAL A 297 -4.96 -2.41 -9.08
C VAL A 297 -5.91 -2.16 -10.25
N ALA A 298 -6.48 -3.20 -10.86
CA ALA A 298 -7.38 -3.09 -12.00
C ALA A 298 -8.65 -2.30 -11.67
N ARG A 299 -9.28 -2.56 -10.52
CA ARG A 299 -10.44 -1.79 -10.04
C ARG A 299 -10.10 -0.32 -9.86
N ARG A 300 -8.97 -0.03 -9.19
CA ARG A 300 -8.56 1.34 -8.94
C ARG A 300 -8.24 2.09 -10.23
N TRP A 301 -7.62 1.41 -11.19
CA TRP A 301 -7.37 1.93 -12.53
C TRP A 301 -8.67 2.25 -13.26
N LEU A 302 -9.66 1.34 -13.27
CA LEU A 302 -10.97 1.60 -13.88
C LEU A 302 -11.68 2.81 -13.27
N ASP A 303 -11.50 3.03 -11.97
CA ASP A 303 -12.13 4.15 -11.26
C ASP A 303 -11.48 5.50 -11.57
N LEU A 304 -10.15 5.54 -11.76
CA LEU A 304 -9.39 6.79 -11.84
C LEU A 304 -8.87 7.13 -13.23
N CYS A 305 -8.67 6.13 -14.08
CA CYS A 305 -8.00 6.26 -15.38
C CYS A 305 -8.91 5.88 -16.56
N TYR A 306 -8.50 6.35 -17.73
CA TYR A 306 -8.96 5.87 -19.03
C TYR A 306 -7.79 5.81 -20.01
N VAL A 307 -7.99 5.16 -21.15
CA VAL A 307 -6.99 5.09 -22.23
C VAL A 307 -7.46 5.85 -23.46
N ARG A 308 -6.53 6.53 -24.11
CA ARG A 308 -6.72 7.18 -25.41
C ARG A 308 -5.50 6.98 -26.32
N LYS A 309 -5.76 6.90 -27.63
CA LYS A 309 -4.74 6.97 -28.68
C LYS A 309 -4.24 8.41 -28.82
N VAL A 310 -2.94 8.62 -28.71
CA VAL A 310 -2.30 9.95 -28.88
C VAL A 310 -1.28 9.87 -30.00
N PRO A 311 -1.19 10.83 -30.94
CA PRO A 311 -0.17 10.80 -31.99
C PRO A 311 1.24 10.72 -31.39
N LYS A 312 2.12 9.91 -31.98
CA LYS A 312 3.55 9.94 -31.65
C LYS A 312 4.10 11.29 -32.09
N ASN A 313 4.60 12.10 -31.17
CA ASN A 313 5.21 13.39 -31.53
C ASN A 313 6.50 13.13 -32.32
N GLU A 314 6.55 13.57 -33.58
CA GLU A 314 7.81 13.71 -34.33
C GLU A 314 8.66 14.77 -33.62
N VAL A 315 9.71 14.33 -32.92
CA VAL A 315 10.69 15.25 -32.33
C VAL A 315 11.54 15.82 -33.46
N GLY A 316 11.22 17.03 -33.91
CA GLY A 316 12.14 17.94 -34.62
C GLY A 316 12.29 17.72 -36.14
N GLY A 317 11.28 18.11 -36.92
CA GLY A 317 11.42 18.40 -38.35
C GLY A 317 11.05 19.86 -38.64
N ALA A 318 11.94 20.59 -39.33
CA ALA A 318 11.68 21.93 -39.85
C ALA A 318 10.35 21.99 -40.66
N PRO A 319 9.69 23.17 -40.80
CA PRO A 319 8.42 23.26 -41.51
C PRO A 319 8.54 22.73 -42.94
N PRO A 320 7.48 22.09 -43.48
CA PRO A 320 7.53 21.43 -44.78
C PRO A 320 7.87 22.45 -45.87
N ALA A 321 8.96 22.21 -46.57
CA ALA A 321 9.28 22.93 -47.79
C ALA A 321 8.21 22.64 -48.84
N VAL A 322 7.77 23.69 -49.53
CA VAL A 322 6.82 23.66 -50.64
C VAL A 322 7.30 22.66 -51.70
N GLU A 323 6.51 21.61 -51.93
CA GLU A 323 6.77 20.67 -53.02
C GLU A 323 6.35 21.28 -54.37
N THR A 324 7.36 21.61 -55.18
CA THR A 324 7.22 21.81 -56.64
C THR A 324 7.13 20.44 -57.32
N PRO A 325 6.26 20.25 -58.32
CA PRO A 325 6.05 18.94 -58.95
C PRO A 325 7.17 18.65 -59.95
N ALA A 326 7.79 17.46 -59.83
CA ALA A 326 8.73 16.94 -60.82
C ALA A 326 8.37 15.49 -61.20
N ASP A 327 8.07 15.36 -62.50
CA ASP A 327 7.95 14.21 -63.39
C ASP A 327 8.38 12.82 -62.90
N ALA A 328 7.43 11.87 -63.00
CA ALA A 328 7.67 10.44 -62.90
C ALA A 328 7.80 9.79 -64.29
N SER A 329 8.96 9.22 -64.58
CA SER A 329 9.17 8.26 -65.67
C SER A 329 8.85 6.83 -65.20
N PRO A 330 8.37 5.92 -66.08
CA PRO A 330 7.87 4.60 -65.67
C PRO A 330 8.99 3.55 -65.54
N PRO A 331 8.86 2.54 -64.65
CA PRO A 331 9.80 1.42 -64.59
C PRO A 331 9.48 0.32 -65.61
N PRO A 332 10.47 -0.49 -66.02
CA PRO A 332 10.33 -1.47 -67.09
C PRO A 332 9.73 -2.80 -66.62
N LYS A 333 9.11 -3.50 -67.58
CA LYS A 333 8.56 -4.85 -67.44
C LYS A 333 9.64 -5.92 -67.65
N SER A 334 9.59 -7.02 -66.90
CA SER A 334 10.14 -8.30 -67.36
C SER A 334 9.39 -9.51 -66.77
N HIS A 335 9.49 -10.63 -67.50
CA HIS A 335 8.53 -11.71 -67.62
C HIS A 335 8.75 -12.94 -66.70
N HIS A 336 7.63 -13.67 -66.49
CA HIS A 336 7.37 -15.08 -66.13
C HIS A 336 8.50 -16.11 -65.95
N GLY A 337 8.31 -16.96 -64.92
CA GLY A 337 8.81 -18.34 -64.78
C GLY A 337 7.96 -19.15 -63.77
N GLN A 338 7.75 -20.44 -64.02
CA GLN A 338 6.66 -21.32 -63.53
C GLN A 338 6.87 -22.02 -62.15
N LYS A 339 5.72 -22.33 -61.52
CA LYS A 339 5.27 -23.49 -60.68
C LYS A 339 6.27 -24.40 -59.93
N GLU A 340 5.98 -24.62 -58.64
CA GLU A 340 5.67 -25.90 -57.90
C GLU A 340 5.72 -25.55 -56.39
N GLY A 341 4.81 -25.92 -55.47
CA GLY A 341 4.33 -27.23 -55.08
C GLY A 341 4.46 -27.36 -53.54
N GLY A 342 3.34 -27.19 -52.81
CA GLY A 342 3.06 -27.65 -51.43
C GLY A 342 4.09 -27.48 -50.29
N PHE A 343 3.86 -26.51 -49.38
CA PHE A 343 4.19 -26.60 -47.94
C PHE A 343 3.44 -25.50 -47.13
N PHE A 344 2.11 -25.48 -47.22
CA PHE A 344 1.27 -24.49 -46.52
C PHE A 344 0.84 -25.00 -45.14
N GLY A 345 1.65 -24.71 -44.12
CA GLY A 345 1.28 -24.93 -42.72
C GLY A 345 2.18 -24.18 -41.73
N ARG A 346 3.49 -24.09 -42.00
CA ARG A 346 4.47 -23.38 -41.14
C ARG A 346 4.80 -21.95 -41.56
N PHE A 347 4.36 -21.50 -42.74
CA PHE A 347 4.66 -20.16 -43.25
C PHE A 347 3.62 -19.09 -42.90
N LYS A 348 2.39 -19.48 -42.54
CA LYS A 348 1.31 -18.52 -42.24
C LYS A 348 1.55 -17.79 -40.91
N GLU A 349 2.06 -18.49 -39.89
CA GLU A 349 2.35 -17.89 -38.57
C GLU A 349 3.53 -16.91 -38.65
N THR A 350 4.60 -17.25 -39.38
CA THR A 350 5.76 -16.36 -39.59
C THR A 350 5.43 -15.17 -40.49
N LEU A 351 4.57 -15.33 -41.51
CA LEU A 351 4.09 -14.21 -42.33
C LEU A 351 3.14 -13.31 -41.55
N HIS A 352 2.22 -13.84 -40.74
CA HIS A 352 1.35 -13.04 -39.87
C HIS A 352 2.14 -12.27 -38.80
N ILE A 353 3.20 -12.85 -38.23
CA ILE A 353 4.10 -12.14 -37.30
C ILE A 353 4.81 -11.00 -38.04
N ARG A 354 5.36 -11.26 -39.23
CA ARG A 354 6.09 -10.26 -40.02
C ARG A 354 5.19 -9.14 -40.58
N ASP A 355 3.92 -9.44 -40.84
CA ASP A 355 2.91 -8.47 -41.25
C ASP A 355 2.40 -7.66 -40.05
N LYS A 356 2.20 -8.28 -38.88
CA LYS A 356 1.90 -7.57 -37.62
C LYS A 356 3.03 -6.64 -37.17
N GLU A 357 4.29 -7.07 -37.29
CA GLU A 357 5.47 -6.24 -37.00
C GLU A 357 5.55 -5.02 -37.94
N LYS A 358 5.30 -5.21 -39.24
CA LYS A 358 5.25 -4.11 -40.22
C LYS A 358 4.08 -3.15 -40.02
N GLU A 359 2.91 -3.65 -39.61
CA GLU A 359 1.76 -2.81 -39.27
C GLU A 359 1.96 -2.06 -37.95
N GLU A 360 2.68 -2.65 -36.99
CA GLU A 360 3.02 -2.03 -35.70
C GLU A 360 4.07 -0.92 -35.88
N ASP A 361 5.07 -1.12 -36.74
CA ASP A 361 6.03 -0.08 -37.16
C ASP A 361 5.36 1.10 -37.89
N SER A 362 4.20 0.86 -38.54
CA SER A 362 3.41 1.87 -39.24
C SER A 362 2.32 2.53 -38.36
N TRP A 363 2.15 2.12 -37.11
CA TRP A 363 1.09 2.64 -36.23
C TRP A 363 1.47 4.02 -35.66
N PRO A 364 0.76 5.11 -36.02
CA PRO A 364 1.19 6.47 -35.71
C PRO A 364 0.79 6.94 -34.31
N TYR A 365 0.18 6.08 -33.49
CA TYR A 365 -0.33 6.42 -32.17
C TYR A 365 0.42 5.70 -31.06
N ASP A 366 0.47 6.32 -29.90
CA ASP A 366 0.87 5.72 -28.62
C ASP A 366 -0.37 5.53 -27.71
N CYS A 367 -0.23 4.65 -26.71
CA CYS A 367 -1.23 4.34 -25.70
C CYS A 367 -1.07 5.25 -24.47
N ALA A 368 -1.87 6.31 -24.37
CA ALA A 368 -1.84 7.20 -23.21
C ALA A 368 -2.82 6.73 -22.13
N VAL A 369 -2.32 6.56 -20.90
CA VAL A 369 -3.13 6.35 -19.69
C VAL A 369 -3.34 7.70 -19.02
N LEU A 370 -4.60 8.13 -18.95
CA LEU A 370 -5.00 9.49 -18.61
C LEU A 370 -5.96 9.51 -17.40
N PRO A 371 -5.92 10.56 -16.57
CA PRO A 371 -6.78 10.70 -15.40
C PRO A 371 -8.19 11.11 -15.83
N ARG A 372 -9.21 10.46 -15.27
CA ARG A 372 -10.62 10.86 -15.48
C ARG A 372 -10.94 12.24 -14.91
N GLN A 373 -10.23 12.65 -13.86
CA GLN A 373 -10.43 13.92 -13.16
C GLN A 373 -9.07 14.61 -12.89
N PRO A 374 -8.43 15.21 -13.92
CA PRO A 374 -7.11 15.83 -13.78
C PRO A 374 -7.09 16.97 -12.76
N SER A 375 -8.16 17.77 -12.69
CA SER A 375 -8.28 18.84 -11.70
C SER A 375 -8.29 18.30 -10.27
N VAL A 376 -8.95 17.16 -10.02
CA VAL A 376 -8.95 16.51 -8.71
C VAL A 376 -7.57 15.97 -8.34
N MET A 377 -6.80 15.47 -9.31
CA MET A 377 -5.42 15.03 -9.06
C MET A 377 -4.52 16.20 -8.67
N ALA A 378 -4.60 17.32 -9.40
CA ALA A 378 -3.85 18.54 -9.09
C ALA A 378 -4.28 19.14 -7.75
N ASP A 379 -5.58 19.30 -7.51
CA ASP A 379 -6.15 19.77 -6.25
C ASP A 379 -5.74 18.88 -5.06
N GLY A 380 -5.69 17.57 -5.26
CA GLY A 380 -5.26 16.62 -4.24
C GLY A 380 -3.81 16.84 -3.81
N LEU A 381 -2.92 17.13 -4.77
CA LEU A 381 -1.52 17.46 -4.50
C LEU A 381 -1.38 18.80 -3.77
N LEU A 382 -2.13 19.82 -4.20
CA LEU A 382 -2.11 21.15 -3.59
C LEU A 382 -2.65 21.11 -2.15
N ARG A 383 -3.81 20.48 -1.93
CA ARG A 383 -4.39 20.31 -0.59
C ARG A 383 -3.46 19.53 0.33
N PHE A 384 -2.80 18.50 -0.19
CA PHE A 384 -1.79 17.78 0.57
C PHE A 384 -0.67 18.70 1.02
N ALA A 385 -0.10 19.50 0.11
CA ALA A 385 0.97 20.44 0.42
C ALA A 385 0.56 21.45 1.50
N GLU A 386 -0.63 22.05 1.37
CA GLU A 386 -1.18 22.97 2.37
C GLU A 386 -1.34 22.29 3.74
N ASP A 387 -1.94 21.10 3.75
CA ASP A 387 -2.25 20.37 4.99
C ASP A 387 -1.03 19.81 5.71
N ILE A 388 0.09 19.56 5.02
CA ILE A 388 1.37 19.18 5.65
C ILE A 388 2.23 20.38 6.04
N GLY A 389 1.71 21.61 5.93
CA GLY A 389 2.41 22.82 6.31
C GLY A 389 3.59 23.17 5.39
N TRP A 390 3.45 22.86 4.10
CA TRP A 390 4.40 23.29 3.07
C TRP A 390 4.44 24.81 2.95
N ASP A 391 5.49 25.35 2.31
CA ASP A 391 5.63 26.79 2.13
C ASP A 391 4.54 27.37 1.23
N ALA A 392 3.88 28.45 1.68
CA ALA A 392 2.70 29.00 1.00
C ALA A 392 3.04 29.58 -0.39
N ASP A 393 4.18 30.24 -0.54
CA ASP A 393 4.62 30.79 -1.82
C ASP A 393 4.98 29.67 -2.79
N ALA A 394 5.58 28.57 -2.29
CA ALA A 394 5.83 27.38 -3.07
C ALA A 394 4.53 26.72 -3.54
N VAL A 395 3.53 26.58 -2.65
CA VAL A 395 2.21 26.03 -3.02
C VAL A 395 1.54 26.87 -4.12
N GLU A 396 1.56 28.21 -3.99
CA GLU A 396 0.98 29.08 -5.02
C GLU A 396 1.72 28.98 -6.35
N HIS A 397 3.06 28.86 -6.32
CA HIS A 397 3.84 28.64 -7.52
C HIS A 397 3.50 27.30 -8.19
N ILE A 398 3.39 26.21 -7.42
CA ILE A 398 2.98 24.90 -7.93
C ILE A 398 1.57 24.98 -8.52
N ARG A 399 0.63 25.64 -7.83
CA ARG A 399 -0.74 25.86 -8.31
C ARG A 399 -0.75 26.51 -9.68
N ARG A 400 0.00 27.61 -9.86
CA ARG A 400 0.12 28.31 -11.13
C ARG A 400 0.72 27.41 -12.22
N GLN A 401 1.79 26.68 -11.92
CA GLN A 401 2.43 25.78 -12.90
C GLN A 401 1.50 24.63 -13.33
N LEU A 402 0.77 24.02 -12.39
CA LEU A 402 -0.18 22.96 -12.71
C LEU A 402 -1.38 23.50 -13.48
N ALA A 403 -1.89 24.69 -13.11
CA ALA A 403 -2.97 25.33 -13.84
C ALA A 403 -2.57 25.61 -15.30
N GLU A 404 -1.40 26.21 -15.50
CA GLU A 404 -0.86 26.51 -16.82
C GLU A 404 -0.64 25.25 -17.67
N LYS A 405 -0.10 24.17 -17.07
CA LYS A 405 0.25 22.94 -17.80
C LYS A 405 -0.93 22.00 -18.02
N LEU A 406 -1.91 21.98 -17.12
CA LEU A 406 -3.00 21.01 -17.13
C LEU A 406 -4.39 21.65 -17.19
N CYS A 407 -4.69 22.66 -16.37
CA CYS A 407 -6.07 23.16 -16.25
C CYS A 407 -6.48 24.09 -17.38
N ASP A 408 -5.64 25.06 -17.74
CA ASP A 408 -5.92 26.15 -18.68
C ASP A 408 -5.76 25.74 -20.16
N LYS A 409 -5.39 24.48 -20.39
CA LYS A 409 -5.20 23.89 -21.72
C LYS A 409 -6.48 23.26 -22.25
N THR A 410 -6.57 23.14 -23.59
CA THR A 410 -7.64 22.31 -24.20
C THR A 410 -7.47 20.85 -23.78
N LEU A 411 -8.52 20.05 -23.95
CA LEU A 411 -8.47 18.62 -23.63
C LEU A 411 -7.31 17.93 -24.36
N GLU A 412 -7.16 18.21 -25.66
CA GLU A 412 -6.12 17.60 -26.50
C GLU A 412 -4.71 17.97 -26.02
N GLN A 413 -4.48 19.26 -25.72
CA GLN A 413 -3.19 19.76 -25.23
C GLN A 413 -2.84 19.19 -23.85
N ARG A 414 -3.81 19.06 -22.96
CA ARG A 414 -3.63 18.45 -21.63
C ARG A 414 -3.26 16.98 -21.74
N GLU A 415 -3.98 16.24 -22.56
CA GLU A 415 -3.73 14.81 -22.76
C GLU A 415 -2.38 14.58 -23.46
N GLU A 416 -1.99 15.43 -24.40
CA GLU A 416 -0.64 15.42 -24.98
C GLU A 416 0.42 15.66 -23.89
N MET A 417 0.25 16.66 -23.02
CA MET A 417 1.17 16.94 -21.92
C MET A 417 1.34 15.73 -20.99
N LEU A 418 0.25 15.06 -20.61
CA LEU A 418 0.28 13.87 -19.75
C LEU A 418 0.87 12.65 -20.46
N ALA A 419 0.76 12.57 -21.79
CA ALA A 419 1.27 11.48 -22.61
C ALA A 419 2.76 11.58 -22.97
N ARG A 420 3.42 12.72 -22.76
CA ARG A 420 4.83 12.97 -23.15
C ARG A 420 5.87 12.01 -22.53
N GLY A 421 5.46 11.20 -21.57
CA GLY A 421 6.32 10.23 -20.89
C GLY A 421 7.46 10.91 -20.12
N THR A 422 8.24 10.10 -19.44
CA THR A 422 9.35 10.53 -18.59
C THR A 422 10.62 9.85 -19.04
N GLU A 423 11.72 10.58 -19.05
CA GLU A 423 13.04 10.01 -19.31
C GLU A 423 13.36 8.88 -18.34
N ALA A 424 14.13 7.90 -18.81
CA ALA A 424 14.63 6.82 -17.97
C ALA A 424 15.39 7.39 -16.76
N LEU A 425 15.14 6.79 -15.60
CA LEU A 425 15.90 7.07 -14.39
C LEU A 425 17.20 6.25 -14.44
N ASP A 426 18.31 6.83 -13.98
CA ASP A 426 19.61 6.14 -13.95
C ASP A 426 19.61 5.04 -12.87
N HIS A 427 18.89 5.30 -11.77
CA HIS A 427 18.72 4.44 -10.61
C HIS A 427 17.24 4.36 -10.21
N PRO A 428 16.39 3.71 -11.05
CA PRO A 428 14.93 3.82 -10.96
C PRO A 428 14.37 3.43 -9.58
N HIS A 429 14.96 2.43 -8.92
CA HIS A 429 14.59 2.07 -7.55
C HIS A 429 15.49 0.97 -6.97
N VAL A 430 15.89 1.11 -5.70
CA VAL A 430 16.47 0.00 -4.91
C VAL A 430 15.61 -0.23 -3.66
N ALA A 431 14.54 -1.01 -3.77
CA ALA A 431 13.92 -1.59 -2.58
C ALA A 431 14.63 -2.89 -2.20
N GLN A 432 15.12 -2.94 -0.97
CA GLN A 432 15.43 -4.18 -0.27
C GLN A 432 14.22 -4.54 0.59
N HIS A 433 13.75 -5.79 0.51
CA HIS A 433 12.59 -6.25 1.28
C HIS A 433 12.76 -6.03 2.79
N HIS A 434 11.65 -5.67 3.44
CA HIS A 434 11.44 -5.61 4.90
C HIS A 434 12.31 -4.69 5.75
N LYS A 435 13.36 -4.05 5.24
CA LYS A 435 14.24 -3.17 6.04
C LYS A 435 14.59 -1.88 5.31
N ASP A 436 13.78 -0.86 5.57
CA ASP A 436 14.10 0.57 5.70
C ASP A 436 15.22 1.16 4.81
N LYS A 437 15.24 0.83 3.52
CA LYS A 437 16.20 1.39 2.55
C LYS A 437 15.59 1.67 1.18
N SER A 438 14.26 1.81 1.10
CA SER A 438 13.62 2.15 -0.17
C SER A 438 14.06 3.54 -0.59
N LYS A 439 14.81 3.62 -1.68
CA LYS A 439 15.21 4.89 -2.30
C LYS A 439 14.67 5.00 -3.71
N VAL A 440 14.15 6.19 -4.03
CA VAL A 440 13.55 6.51 -5.31
C VAL A 440 14.26 7.72 -5.89
N GLU A 441 14.62 7.65 -7.16
CA GLU A 441 15.16 8.79 -7.88
C GLU A 441 14.03 9.74 -8.30
N LEU A 442 14.21 11.04 -8.03
CA LEU A 442 13.29 12.13 -8.35
C LEU A 442 13.82 12.96 -9.50
N LYS A 443 12.91 13.47 -10.34
CA LYS A 443 13.21 14.47 -11.36
C LYS A 443 12.33 15.69 -11.19
N ALA A 444 12.95 16.85 -10.97
CA ALA A 444 12.25 18.11 -10.83
C ALA A 444 11.46 18.48 -12.11
N ALA A 445 10.32 19.13 -11.94
CA ALA A 445 9.52 19.64 -13.04
C ALA A 445 10.30 20.73 -13.81
N GLY A 446 10.28 20.64 -15.14
CA GLY A 446 10.86 21.64 -16.04
C GLY A 446 9.82 22.61 -16.59
N GLU A 447 10.20 23.47 -17.52
CA GLU A 447 9.27 24.38 -18.22
C GLU A 447 8.19 23.60 -19.00
N HIS A 448 8.59 22.50 -19.66
CA HIS A 448 7.71 21.70 -20.52
C HIS A 448 7.45 20.28 -20.01
N THR A 449 7.87 19.96 -18.78
CA THR A 449 7.68 18.64 -18.16
C THR A 449 6.95 18.78 -16.82
N LEU A 450 6.24 17.74 -16.39
CA LEU A 450 5.52 17.73 -15.11
C LEU A 450 6.40 17.28 -13.94
N GLY A 451 7.54 16.66 -14.21
CA GLY A 451 8.41 16.04 -13.20
C GLY A 451 8.83 14.63 -13.66
N GLY A 452 9.20 13.79 -12.71
CA GLY A 452 9.58 12.41 -12.95
C GLY A 452 8.38 11.44 -13.05
N PRO A 453 8.67 10.13 -13.13
CA PRO A 453 7.65 9.10 -13.29
C PRO A 453 6.61 9.08 -12.16
N LEU A 454 6.98 9.52 -10.96
CA LEU A 454 6.07 9.58 -9.82
C LEU A 454 5.04 10.70 -9.96
N THR A 455 5.47 11.90 -10.34
CA THR A 455 4.51 12.97 -10.65
C THR A 455 3.56 12.58 -11.77
N HIS A 456 4.07 11.94 -12.84
CA HIS A 456 3.22 11.39 -13.91
C HIS A 456 2.26 10.31 -13.43
N THR A 457 2.66 9.49 -12.46
CA THR A 457 1.80 8.47 -11.85
C THR A 457 0.64 9.10 -11.07
N TRP A 458 0.91 10.12 -10.24
CA TRP A 458 -0.14 10.82 -9.49
C TRP A 458 -1.06 11.63 -10.40
N LEU A 459 -0.49 12.51 -11.22
CA LEU A 459 -1.26 13.38 -12.12
C LEU A 459 -1.95 12.59 -13.24
N GLY A 460 -1.41 11.44 -13.63
CA GLY A 460 -2.01 10.48 -14.55
C GLY A 460 -3.17 9.67 -13.97
N GLY A 461 -3.43 9.79 -12.66
CA GLY A 461 -4.52 9.11 -11.96
C GLY A 461 -4.22 7.67 -11.54
N LEU A 462 -3.03 7.15 -11.81
CA LEU A 462 -2.62 5.79 -11.43
C LEU A 462 -2.22 5.74 -9.95
N ILE A 463 -3.18 5.97 -9.06
CA ILE A 463 -2.97 5.88 -7.61
C ILE A 463 -3.08 4.41 -7.22
N ILE A 464 -1.95 3.72 -7.13
CA ILE A 464 -1.95 2.30 -6.75
C ILE A 464 -2.21 2.17 -5.23
N PRO A 465 -3.20 1.36 -4.80
CA PRO A 465 -3.56 1.17 -3.39
C PRO A 465 -2.40 0.72 -2.48
N GLY A 466 -2.49 0.96 -1.18
CA GLY A 466 -1.46 0.67 -0.16
C GLY A 466 -0.55 1.86 0.22
N TYR A 467 0.46 1.61 1.07
CA TYR A 467 1.37 2.64 1.60
C TYR A 467 2.16 3.42 0.54
N PHE A 468 2.26 2.87 -0.67
CA PHE A 468 2.92 3.52 -1.80
C PHE A 468 2.24 4.83 -2.21
N ALA A 469 0.91 4.97 -2.02
CA ALA A 469 0.21 6.19 -2.37
C ALA A 469 0.71 7.42 -1.57
N CYS A 470 1.10 7.24 -0.31
CA CYS A 470 1.69 8.29 0.53
C CYS A 470 3.09 8.70 0.03
N ASP A 471 3.89 7.73 -0.42
CA ASP A 471 5.22 7.99 -0.97
C ASP A 471 5.12 8.73 -2.30
N LEU A 472 4.22 8.24 -3.17
CA LEU A 472 3.89 8.83 -4.46
C LEU A 472 3.52 10.31 -4.32
N LEU A 473 2.65 10.63 -3.36
CA LEU A 473 2.15 11.99 -3.15
C LEU A 473 3.25 12.96 -2.67
N MET A 474 4.09 12.54 -1.72
CA MET A 474 5.22 13.35 -1.27
C MET A 474 6.27 13.52 -2.37
N CYS A 475 6.62 12.45 -3.08
CA CYS A 475 7.57 12.55 -4.19
C CYS A 475 7.05 13.45 -5.31
N ALA A 476 5.75 13.37 -5.65
CA ALA A 476 5.14 14.27 -6.63
C ALA A 476 5.19 15.74 -6.18
N LEU A 477 5.03 16.01 -4.88
CA LEU A 477 5.17 17.35 -4.31
C LEU A 477 6.61 17.86 -4.46
N LEU A 478 7.59 17.04 -4.08
CA LEU A 478 9.01 17.38 -4.17
C LEU A 478 9.45 17.65 -5.62
N GLU A 479 9.03 16.81 -6.56
CA GLU A 479 9.30 17.02 -7.99
C GLU A 479 8.62 18.29 -8.54
N SER A 480 7.44 18.65 -8.04
CA SER A 480 6.71 19.85 -8.45
C SER A 480 7.29 21.14 -7.87
N ASP A 481 7.96 21.09 -6.72
CA ASP A 481 8.46 22.28 -6.03
C ASP A 481 9.79 22.81 -6.61
N THR A 482 9.63 23.58 -7.68
CA THR A 482 10.70 24.34 -8.31
C THR A 482 10.99 25.69 -7.63
N LYS A 483 10.07 26.18 -6.78
CA LYS A 483 10.21 27.47 -6.09
C LYS A 483 11.24 27.42 -4.97
N GLN A 484 11.20 26.35 -4.18
CA GLN A 484 12.17 26.10 -3.11
C GLN A 484 13.40 25.32 -3.58
N MET A 485 13.39 24.84 -4.84
CA MET A 485 14.41 23.96 -5.43
C MET A 485 14.56 22.67 -4.62
N ALA A 486 13.41 22.03 -4.29
CA ALA A 486 13.36 20.95 -3.31
C ALA A 486 14.24 19.76 -3.69
N VAL A 487 14.17 19.29 -4.94
CA VAL A 487 15.01 18.18 -5.44
C VAL A 487 16.50 18.52 -5.39
N GLU A 488 16.89 19.75 -5.71
CA GLU A 488 18.31 20.15 -5.72
C GLU A 488 18.89 20.24 -4.30
N LYS A 489 18.14 20.81 -3.36
CA LYS A 489 18.56 20.92 -1.96
C LYS A 489 18.64 19.57 -1.28
N LEU A 490 17.59 18.75 -1.40
CA LEU A 490 17.53 17.43 -0.78
C LEU A 490 18.44 16.40 -1.46
N GLY A 491 18.65 16.56 -2.77
CA GLY A 491 19.24 15.55 -3.64
C GLY A 491 18.17 14.78 -4.41
N ASN A 492 18.55 14.24 -5.58
CA ASN A 492 17.66 13.48 -6.44
C ASN A 492 17.28 12.11 -5.88
N MET A 493 17.94 11.61 -4.83
CA MET A 493 17.57 10.35 -4.19
C MET A 493 16.70 10.61 -2.96
N ALA A 494 15.42 10.28 -3.08
CA ALA A 494 14.45 10.37 -2.00
C ALA A 494 14.35 9.08 -1.17
N HIS A 495 14.06 9.24 0.12
CA HIS A 495 13.89 8.14 1.08
C HIS A 495 12.49 8.22 1.74
N PRO A 496 11.40 7.82 1.05
CA PRO A 496 10.01 8.09 1.47
C PRO A 496 9.57 7.47 2.81
N ARG A 497 10.40 6.59 3.38
CA ARG A 497 10.17 5.95 4.68
C ARG A 497 10.91 6.63 5.84
N SER A 498 11.73 7.62 5.53
CA SER A 498 12.53 8.41 6.47
C SER A 498 11.90 9.79 6.71
N GLY A 499 12.70 10.78 7.13
CA GLY A 499 12.33 12.18 7.06
C GLY A 499 13.42 13.04 6.42
N PHE A 500 13.10 14.30 6.20
CA PHE A 500 14.02 15.27 5.61
C PHE A 500 13.83 16.65 6.25
N VAL A 501 14.86 17.49 6.09
CA VAL A 501 14.82 18.91 6.43
C VAL A 501 14.86 19.70 5.13
N LEU A 502 14.02 20.73 5.02
CA LEU A 502 14.03 21.70 3.92
C LEU A 502 13.72 23.09 4.50
N ASN A 503 14.62 24.05 4.28
CA ASN A 503 14.49 25.42 4.77
C ASN A 503 14.20 25.48 6.29
N SER A 504 14.97 24.73 7.08
CA SER A 504 14.87 24.66 8.56
C SER A 504 13.57 24.07 9.13
N ARG A 505 12.66 23.56 8.30
CA ARG A 505 11.51 22.74 8.73
C ARG A 505 11.79 21.27 8.43
N SER A 506 11.12 20.36 9.13
CA SER A 506 11.29 18.92 8.91
C SER A 506 9.99 18.19 8.68
N TRP A 507 10.02 17.20 7.79
CA TRP A 507 8.88 16.33 7.48
C TRP A 507 9.31 14.88 7.63
N TRP A 508 8.44 14.09 8.26
CA TRP A 508 8.73 12.71 8.60
C TRP A 508 7.61 11.80 8.13
N SER A 509 7.99 10.68 7.50
CA SER A 509 7.05 9.61 7.19
C SER A 509 6.43 9.08 8.48
N LYS A 510 5.13 8.78 8.45
CA LYS A 510 4.43 8.10 9.55
C LYS A 510 4.92 6.67 9.77
N LEU A 511 5.71 6.13 8.83
CA LEU A 511 6.39 4.86 9.02
C LEU A 511 7.69 4.98 9.80
N CYS A 512 8.28 6.19 9.88
CA CYS A 512 9.40 6.51 10.73
C CYS A 512 8.95 6.73 12.18
N VAL A 513 9.72 6.21 13.14
CA VAL A 513 9.43 6.35 14.58
C VAL A 513 9.43 7.81 15.03
N VAL A 514 10.29 8.66 14.44
CA VAL A 514 10.37 10.09 14.77
C VAL A 514 9.05 10.79 14.52
N GLY A 515 8.47 10.57 13.33
CA GLY A 515 7.20 11.17 12.94
C GLY A 515 6.09 10.83 13.94
N VAL A 516 5.88 9.55 14.24
CA VAL A 516 4.79 9.13 15.14
C VAL A 516 4.98 9.56 16.59
N VAL A 517 6.22 9.69 17.05
CA VAL A 517 6.53 10.13 18.43
C VAL A 517 6.35 11.63 18.62
N LEU A 518 6.64 12.44 17.60
CA LEU A 518 6.60 13.91 17.68
C LEU A 518 5.32 14.53 17.08
N ALA A 519 4.41 13.72 16.54
CA ALA A 519 3.22 14.18 15.83
C ALA A 519 2.23 14.99 16.67
N ASP A 520 2.24 14.80 17.99
CA ASP A 520 1.39 15.51 18.96
C ASP A 520 1.91 16.92 19.28
N ALA A 521 3.11 17.28 18.82
CA ALA A 521 3.69 18.57 19.10
C ALA A 521 2.79 19.73 18.65
N ASP A 522 2.86 20.83 19.41
CA ASP A 522 2.10 22.03 19.08
C ASP A 522 2.50 22.55 17.69
N ASN A 523 1.51 22.89 16.88
CA ASN A 523 1.65 23.24 15.45
C ASN A 523 2.26 22.15 14.54
N ALA A 524 2.43 20.91 15.00
CA ALA A 524 2.69 19.79 14.09
C ALA A 524 1.43 19.50 13.24
N VAL A 525 1.65 19.02 12.03
CA VAL A 525 0.58 18.73 11.07
C VAL A 525 0.76 17.33 10.50
N GLU A 526 -0.35 16.66 10.18
CA GLU A 526 -0.32 15.31 9.61
C GLU A 526 -1.33 15.20 8.47
N ARG A 527 -0.87 14.71 7.31
CA ARG A 527 -1.73 14.34 6.19
C ARG A 527 -1.12 13.22 5.36
N MET A 528 -1.95 12.30 4.87
CA MET A 528 -1.59 11.22 3.94
C MET A 528 -0.25 10.52 4.26
N GLY A 529 -0.07 10.09 5.50
CA GLY A 529 1.12 9.36 5.94
C GLY A 529 2.38 10.21 6.16
N TRP A 530 2.31 11.54 6.13
CA TRP A 530 3.41 12.46 6.39
C TRP A 530 3.10 13.44 7.51
N ILE A 531 4.13 13.77 8.27
CA ILE A 531 4.04 14.62 9.47
C ILE A 531 5.02 15.77 9.32
N GLY A 532 4.50 17.01 9.26
CA GLY A 532 5.30 18.23 9.30
C GLY A 532 5.52 18.68 10.74
N LEU A 533 6.77 18.90 11.13
CA LEU A 533 7.14 19.34 12.47
C LEU A 533 7.48 20.85 12.50
N PRO A 534 7.18 21.54 13.61
CA PRO A 534 7.53 22.94 13.76
C PRO A 534 9.05 23.14 13.89
N THR A 535 9.55 24.30 13.50
CA THR A 535 10.99 24.65 13.49
C THR A 535 11.74 24.35 14.82
N PRO A 536 11.16 24.56 16.02
CA PRO A 536 11.84 24.22 17.27
C PRO A 536 12.16 22.72 17.44
N LEU A 537 11.48 21.85 16.71
CA LEU A 537 11.69 20.39 16.70
C LEU A 537 12.49 19.91 15.49
N SER A 538 13.09 20.82 14.72
CA SER A 538 14.06 20.43 13.70
C SER A 538 15.22 19.65 14.34
N PRO A 539 15.73 18.62 13.64
CA PRO A 539 16.69 17.70 14.21
C PRO A 539 18.03 18.40 14.51
N HIS A 540 18.66 18.04 15.63
CA HIS A 540 19.97 18.52 16.02
C HIS A 540 20.96 17.36 16.08
N ASP A 541 22.21 17.63 15.73
CA ASP A 541 23.28 16.65 15.81
C ASP A 541 23.65 16.36 17.28
N HIS A 542 23.85 15.08 17.59
CA HIS A 542 24.16 14.62 18.94
C HIS A 542 25.52 15.13 19.47
N GLU A 543 26.53 15.25 18.60
CA GLU A 543 27.90 15.59 19.03
C GLU A 543 28.10 17.11 19.08
N THR A 544 27.66 17.82 18.04
CA THR A 544 27.86 19.26 17.90
C THR A 544 26.74 20.09 18.52
N GLY A 545 25.55 19.50 18.72
CA GLY A 545 24.37 20.20 19.23
C GLY A 545 23.79 21.25 18.26
N GLN A 546 24.28 21.31 17.01
CA GLN A 546 23.81 22.24 16.00
C GLN A 546 22.58 21.70 15.28
N ALA A 547 21.73 22.60 14.79
CA ALA A 547 20.60 22.23 13.94
C ALA A 547 21.11 21.65 12.61
N LEU A 548 20.49 20.55 12.19
CA LEU A 548 20.83 19.87 10.96
C LEU A 548 20.19 20.58 9.76
N GLY A 549 20.96 20.70 8.68
CA GLY A 549 20.57 21.42 7.47
C GLY A 549 19.74 20.59 6.48
N ASP A 550 19.52 21.16 5.30
CA ASP A 550 18.71 20.53 4.24
C ASP A 550 19.26 19.17 3.81
N GLY A 551 18.36 18.19 3.68
CA GLY A 551 18.73 16.83 3.29
C GLY A 551 17.83 15.76 3.91
N TRP A 552 18.03 14.52 3.44
CA TRP A 552 17.37 13.34 3.98
C TRP A 552 18.11 12.81 5.21
N TRP A 553 17.34 12.39 6.22
CA TRP A 553 17.83 11.88 7.50
C TRP A 553 17.27 10.47 7.74
N LEU A 554 18.08 9.46 7.50
CA LEU A 554 17.67 8.05 7.56
C LEU A 554 17.74 7.56 9.01
N ILE A 555 16.59 7.18 9.58
CA ILE A 555 16.50 6.76 10.98
C ILE A 555 16.42 5.25 11.05
N VAL A 556 17.33 4.65 11.81
CA VAL A 556 17.32 3.20 12.06
C VAL A 556 16.49 2.92 13.31
N SER A 557 15.50 2.03 13.17
CA SER A 557 14.71 1.51 14.29
C SER A 557 14.50 -0.01 14.15
N LYS A 558 14.31 -0.69 15.28
CA LYS A 558 14.05 -2.13 15.37
C LYS A 558 12.55 -2.40 15.40
N ASP A 559 12.14 -3.58 14.93
CA ASP A 559 10.76 -4.04 15.17
C ASP A 559 10.51 -4.24 16.67
N VAL A 560 9.28 -3.95 17.09
CA VAL A 560 8.84 -4.20 18.47
C VAL A 560 8.92 -5.71 18.76
N PRO A 561 9.46 -6.12 19.92
CA PRO A 561 9.52 -7.54 20.29
C PRO A 561 8.13 -8.21 20.21
N ARG A 562 8.06 -9.35 19.52
CA ARG A 562 6.83 -10.15 19.44
C ARG A 562 6.62 -10.89 20.75
N LEU A 563 5.49 -10.62 21.41
CA LEU A 563 5.12 -11.25 22.69
C LEU A 563 4.20 -12.47 22.52
N ARG A 564 3.70 -12.72 21.30
CA ARG A 564 2.79 -13.81 20.96
C ARG A 564 3.23 -14.56 19.70
N ASN A 565 2.62 -15.71 19.50
CA ASN A 565 2.66 -16.46 18.25
C ASN A 565 1.41 -16.11 17.39
N GLY A 566 1.59 -16.02 16.07
CA GLY A 566 0.54 -15.65 15.13
C GLY A 566 0.11 -14.17 15.20
N GLU A 567 -0.80 -13.79 14.31
CA GLU A 567 -1.19 -12.39 14.11
C GLU A 567 -2.59 -12.11 14.68
N ARG A 568 -2.72 -11.05 15.50
CA ARG A 568 -3.94 -10.76 16.27
C ARG A 568 -5.21 -10.57 15.43
N ILE A 569 -5.06 -10.16 14.18
CA ILE A 569 -6.19 -10.02 13.24
C ILE A 569 -6.94 -11.33 12.96
N LEU A 570 -6.29 -12.49 13.19
CA LEU A 570 -6.87 -13.81 12.97
C LEU A 570 -7.72 -14.29 14.18
N ASP A 571 -7.63 -13.63 15.33
CA ASP A 571 -8.30 -14.05 16.57
C ASP A 571 -9.61 -13.28 16.82
N GLY A 572 -10.52 -13.29 15.84
CA GLY A 572 -11.77 -12.51 15.92
C GLY A 572 -12.61 -12.82 17.17
N ASP A 573 -12.73 -14.10 17.52
CA ASP A 573 -13.51 -14.54 18.69
C ASP A 573 -12.92 -14.07 20.01
N ASP A 574 -11.59 -14.10 20.15
CA ASP A 574 -10.93 -13.66 21.37
C ASP A 574 -10.96 -12.14 21.49
N MET A 575 -10.82 -11.42 20.37
CA MET A 575 -11.02 -9.98 20.32
C MET A 575 -12.45 -9.59 20.74
N ALA A 576 -13.46 -10.34 20.31
CA ALA A 576 -14.85 -10.13 20.70
C ALA A 576 -15.07 -10.39 22.21
N LYS A 577 -14.52 -11.49 22.75
CA LYS A 577 -14.58 -11.79 24.19
C LYS A 577 -13.88 -10.71 25.02
N GLU A 578 -12.72 -10.24 24.58
CA GLU A 578 -11.87 -9.32 25.34
C GLU A 578 -12.31 -7.85 25.23
N SER A 579 -13.12 -7.51 24.23
CA SER A 579 -13.78 -6.19 24.13
C SER A 579 -15.14 -6.14 24.82
N SER A 580 -15.64 -7.26 25.37
CA SER A 580 -16.96 -7.37 25.99
C SER A 580 -17.19 -6.32 27.08
N THR A 581 -18.31 -5.61 26.99
CA THR A 581 -18.71 -4.64 28.04
C THR A 581 -18.99 -5.32 29.38
N LEU A 582 -19.37 -6.59 29.35
CA LEU A 582 -19.76 -7.42 30.49
C LEU A 582 -18.58 -8.12 31.17
N GLY A 583 -17.37 -8.03 30.61
CA GLY A 583 -16.20 -8.73 31.11
C GLY A 583 -16.06 -10.18 30.64
N VAL A 584 -15.02 -10.85 31.13
CA VAL A 584 -14.66 -12.23 30.79
C VAL A 584 -15.04 -13.13 31.96
N GLY A 585 -15.92 -14.12 31.74
CA GLY A 585 -16.36 -15.08 32.76
C GLY A 585 -17.65 -15.83 32.39
N LYS A 586 -17.94 -16.94 33.08
CA LYS A 586 -19.21 -17.68 32.99
C LYS A 586 -20.03 -17.44 34.27
N GLY A 587 -21.23 -16.87 34.18
CA GLY A 587 -22.14 -16.73 35.33
C GLY A 587 -23.03 -15.50 35.32
N HIS A 588 -23.74 -15.28 36.44
CA HIS A 588 -24.56 -14.10 36.66
C HIS A 588 -23.69 -12.87 36.97
N ILE A 589 -23.73 -11.88 36.09
CA ILE A 589 -22.98 -10.62 36.21
C ILE A 589 -23.63 -9.73 37.27
N MET A 590 -22.87 -9.32 38.29
CA MET A 590 -23.39 -8.50 39.39
C MET A 590 -22.97 -7.04 39.26
N ALA A 591 -23.85 -6.10 39.66
CA ALA A 591 -23.55 -4.67 39.61
C ALA A 591 -22.31 -4.27 40.44
N SER A 592 -22.04 -4.98 41.55
CA SER A 592 -20.87 -4.76 42.41
C SER A 592 -19.54 -5.11 41.75
N GLU A 593 -19.56 -5.80 40.61
CA GLU A 593 -18.35 -6.17 39.86
C GLU A 593 -17.89 -5.07 38.90
N PHE A 594 -18.64 -3.97 38.81
CA PHE A 594 -18.30 -2.83 37.97
C PHE A 594 -17.86 -1.62 38.80
N GLY A 595 -16.75 -1.02 38.39
CA GLY A 595 -16.31 0.29 38.86
C GLY A 595 -16.51 1.37 37.79
N MET A 596 -16.54 2.63 38.19
CA MET A 596 -16.45 3.77 37.26
C MET A 596 -15.10 4.44 37.43
N LEU A 597 -14.28 4.36 36.39
CA LEU A 597 -12.97 4.99 36.36
C LEU A 597 -13.07 6.33 35.62
N THR A 598 -12.85 7.42 36.34
CA THR A 598 -12.86 8.78 35.81
C THR A 598 -11.48 9.41 35.91
N ASP A 599 -11.26 10.49 35.19
CA ASP A 599 -10.01 11.26 35.20
C ASP A 599 -9.65 11.84 36.57
N HIS A 600 -10.60 11.91 37.52
CA HIS A 600 -10.33 12.29 38.91
C HIS A 600 -9.44 11.28 39.65
N ALA A 601 -9.34 10.05 39.17
CA ALA A 601 -8.48 9.03 39.76
C ALA A 601 -6.99 9.42 39.74
N PHE A 602 -6.62 10.38 38.89
CA PHE A 602 -5.27 10.90 38.78
C PHE A 602 -5.01 12.18 39.60
N ASN A 603 -6.03 12.76 40.26
CA ASN A 603 -5.89 14.04 40.95
C ASN A 603 -4.87 14.02 42.10
N GLY A 604 -4.59 12.85 42.67
CA GLY A 604 -3.60 12.68 43.73
C GLY A 604 -2.20 12.29 43.25
N MET A 605 -1.98 12.18 41.93
CA MET A 605 -0.66 11.82 41.40
C MET A 605 0.20 13.07 41.18
N GLU A 606 1.49 12.95 41.46
CA GLU A 606 2.45 14.00 41.18
C GLU A 606 2.56 14.27 39.68
N ARG A 607 2.58 15.55 39.30
CA ARG A 607 2.72 16.00 37.92
C ARG A 607 4.16 16.38 37.62
N MET A 608 4.60 16.05 36.41
CA MET A 608 5.92 16.41 35.92
C MET A 608 5.88 17.59 34.95
N GLU A 609 6.71 18.60 35.16
CA GLU A 609 7.01 19.61 34.16
C GLU A 609 8.01 19.05 33.14
N VAL A 610 7.74 19.23 31.84
CA VAL A 610 8.61 18.81 30.74
C VAL A 610 8.92 20.03 29.87
N THR A 611 10.20 20.39 29.77
CA THR A 611 10.66 21.57 29.01
C THR A 611 11.86 21.23 28.13
N ASN A 612 12.23 22.14 27.22
CA ASN A 612 13.41 22.02 26.36
C ASN A 612 13.42 20.73 25.52
N LEU A 613 12.26 20.31 25.01
CA LEU A 613 12.13 19.13 24.18
C LEU A 613 12.84 19.34 22.84
N ARG A 614 13.75 18.44 22.46
CA ARG A 614 14.51 18.47 21.21
C ARG A 614 14.61 17.09 20.58
N LEU A 615 14.62 17.04 19.25
CA LEU A 615 14.99 15.86 18.47
C LEU A 615 16.50 15.84 18.26
N ILE A 616 17.15 14.76 18.71
CA ILE A 616 18.59 14.55 18.59
C ILE A 616 18.84 13.38 17.64
N LEU A 617 19.72 13.57 16.65
CA LEU A 617 20.17 12.53 15.74
C LEU A 617 21.64 12.22 16.00
N LYS A 618 21.96 10.94 16.19
CA LYS A 618 23.32 10.45 16.35
C LYS A 618 23.71 9.64 15.13
N TRP A 619 24.78 10.06 14.47
CA TRP A 619 25.32 9.35 13.32
C TRP A 619 25.82 7.95 13.70
N LEU A 620 25.53 6.96 12.84
CA LEU A 620 26.06 5.61 12.93
C LEU A 620 27.07 5.38 11.80
N PRO A 621 28.39 5.47 12.06
CA PRO A 621 29.40 5.16 11.06
C PRO A 621 29.29 3.69 10.63
N GLN A 622 29.12 3.44 9.32
CA GLN A 622 29.19 2.09 8.79
C GLN A 622 30.66 1.67 8.57
N PRO A 623 31.06 0.45 8.96
CA PRO A 623 32.46 0.02 8.90
C PRO A 623 33.08 -0.08 7.50
N GLN A 624 32.31 0.14 6.42
CA GLN A 624 32.77 -0.01 5.02
C GLN A 624 32.70 1.27 4.16
N GLN A 625 32.26 2.42 4.69
CA GLN A 625 32.24 3.70 3.96
C GLN A 625 32.93 4.79 4.78
N GLN A 626 34.14 5.17 4.35
CA GLN A 626 35.06 6.07 5.06
C GLN A 626 35.11 7.50 4.50
N GLN A 627 34.17 7.91 3.64
CA GLN A 627 34.11 9.30 3.20
C GLN A 627 33.02 10.07 3.98
N PRO A 628 33.40 11.10 4.77
CA PRO A 628 32.44 12.04 5.33
C PRO A 628 31.84 12.85 4.17
N GLY A 629 30.51 12.74 3.97
CA GLY A 629 29.78 13.50 2.95
C GLY A 629 28.75 12.72 2.13
N ASP A 630 28.68 11.39 2.27
CA ASP A 630 27.66 10.59 1.57
C ASP A 630 26.28 10.78 2.22
N ARG A 631 25.26 11.14 1.43
CA ARG A 631 23.91 11.51 1.91
C ARG A 631 23.03 10.31 2.32
N ASP A 632 23.54 9.08 2.16
CA ASP A 632 22.84 7.82 2.48
C ASP A 632 23.25 7.24 3.86
N GLN A 633 23.62 8.08 4.83
CA GLN A 633 24.11 7.63 6.15
C GLN A 633 22.97 7.38 7.16
N PRO A 634 23.04 6.28 7.95
CA PRO A 634 22.05 5.99 8.98
C PRO A 634 22.30 6.75 10.29
N TYR A 635 21.20 7.07 10.99
CA TYR A 635 21.19 7.76 12.28
C TYR A 635 20.31 7.02 13.30
N GLU A 636 20.67 7.11 14.58
CA GLU A 636 19.76 6.84 15.69
C GLU A 636 19.07 8.14 16.11
N ALA A 637 17.76 8.10 16.32
CA ALA A 637 17.02 9.24 16.86
C ALA A 637 16.81 9.10 18.37
N ALA A 638 16.77 10.23 19.06
CA ALA A 638 16.40 10.32 20.46
C ALA A 638 15.62 11.62 20.74
N VAL A 639 14.72 11.56 21.73
CA VAL A 639 14.09 12.76 22.29
C VAL A 639 14.86 13.17 23.54
N SER A 640 15.35 14.41 23.55
CA SER A 640 15.98 15.03 24.71
C SER A 640 15.01 15.99 25.37
N ALA A 641 14.90 15.94 26.70
CA ALA A 641 14.03 16.82 27.46
C ALA A 641 14.56 17.08 28.88
N SER A 642 14.16 18.22 29.46
CA SER A 642 14.36 18.52 30.87
C SER A 642 13.08 18.22 31.65
N VAL A 643 13.19 17.44 32.73
CA VAL A 643 12.04 16.99 33.53
C VAL A 643 12.21 17.36 35.00
N ALA A 644 11.14 17.83 35.64
CA ALA A 644 11.11 18.13 37.07
C ALA A 644 9.71 17.86 37.64
N ARG A 645 9.57 17.67 38.95
CA ARG A 645 8.25 17.73 39.58
C ARG A 645 7.71 19.15 39.49
N GLU A 646 6.41 19.29 39.26
CA GLU A 646 5.76 20.60 39.15
C GLU A 646 5.94 21.38 40.47
N GLY A 647 6.45 22.61 40.38
CA GLY A 647 6.80 23.43 41.56
C GLY A 647 8.16 23.13 42.20
N ALA A 648 8.94 22.17 41.67
CA ALA A 648 10.31 21.95 42.11
C ALA A 648 11.25 23.03 41.58
N GLY A 649 12.22 23.45 42.41
CA GLY A 649 13.22 24.44 42.01
C GLY A 649 14.15 23.94 40.90
N GLU A 650 14.85 24.87 40.24
CA GLU A 650 15.68 24.62 39.05
C GLU A 650 16.74 23.51 39.23
N HIS A 651 17.22 23.32 40.47
CA HIS A 651 18.23 22.32 40.82
C HIS A 651 17.71 20.87 40.85
N ALA A 652 16.38 20.68 40.89
CA ALA A 652 15.75 19.35 40.87
C ALA A 652 15.50 18.83 39.44
N ARG A 653 15.77 19.66 38.42
CA ARG A 653 15.50 19.36 37.02
C ARG A 653 16.52 18.36 36.48
N LYS A 654 16.03 17.20 36.04
CA LYS A 654 16.84 16.11 35.47
C LYS A 654 16.81 16.19 33.94
N HIS A 655 17.95 15.97 33.30
CA HIS A 655 18.01 15.83 31.85
C HIS A 655 17.74 14.37 31.45
N LYS A 656 16.87 14.16 30.46
CA LYS A 656 16.49 12.84 29.95
C LYS A 656 16.72 12.76 28.45
N LEU A 657 17.38 11.69 28.03
CA LEU A 657 17.59 11.34 26.63
C LEU A 657 16.96 9.97 26.38
N LEU A 658 15.84 9.96 25.66
CA LEU A 658 15.07 8.75 25.37
C LEU A 658 15.32 8.32 23.92
N PRO A 659 16.08 7.24 23.69
CA PRO A 659 16.37 6.76 22.34
C PRO A 659 15.12 6.14 21.70
N LEU A 660 14.86 6.48 20.44
CA LEU A 660 13.72 5.96 19.67
C LEU A 660 14.07 4.63 19.01
N ARG A 661 14.33 3.61 19.83
CA ARG A 661 14.93 2.33 19.41
C ARG A 661 14.00 1.48 18.56
N TYR A 662 12.70 1.51 18.85
CA TYR A 662 11.73 0.60 18.27
C TYR A 662 10.67 1.33 17.43
N SER A 663 10.29 0.74 16.30
CA SER A 663 9.20 1.21 15.42
C SER A 663 7.83 0.95 16.06
N VAL A 664 7.54 1.66 17.15
CA VAL A 664 6.27 1.57 17.87
C VAL A 664 5.12 2.18 17.06
N ARG A 665 3.91 1.88 17.50
CA ARG A 665 2.67 2.33 16.88
C ARG A 665 1.73 2.78 17.98
N PHE A 666 1.12 3.93 17.74
CA PHE A 666 0.08 4.46 18.59
C PHE A 666 -1.27 4.24 17.93
N VAL A 667 -2.28 3.82 18.67
CA VAL A 667 -3.65 3.65 18.17
C VAL A 667 -4.52 4.72 18.79
N GLY A 668 -5.28 5.45 17.97
CA GLY A 668 -6.19 6.48 18.46
C GLY A 668 -7.38 5.82 19.13
N GLY A 669 -7.60 6.11 20.42
CA GLY A 669 -8.69 5.50 21.18
C GLY A 669 -10.06 5.85 20.61
N HIS A 670 -10.95 4.86 20.55
CA HIS A 670 -12.27 5.06 19.94
C HIS A 670 -13.13 6.02 20.79
N PRO A 671 -13.79 7.02 20.17
CA PRO A 671 -14.67 7.93 20.89
C PRO A 671 -15.81 7.16 21.52
N CYS A 672 -16.21 7.55 22.73
CA CYS A 672 -17.34 6.90 23.39
C CYS A 672 -18.26 7.95 23.99
N ARG A 673 -19.56 7.69 23.91
CA ARG A 673 -20.57 8.47 24.62
C ARG A 673 -20.99 7.69 25.86
N PRO A 674 -20.69 8.16 27.08
CA PRO A 674 -21.16 7.49 28.29
C PRO A 674 -22.68 7.31 28.28
N PRO A 675 -23.21 6.26 28.92
CA PRO A 675 -24.64 5.99 28.90
C PRO A 675 -25.39 7.00 29.77
N HIS A 676 -26.67 7.17 29.46
CA HIS A 676 -27.59 7.90 30.32
C HIS A 676 -27.68 7.25 31.70
N GLY A 677 -27.66 8.06 32.75
CA GLY A 677 -27.85 7.56 34.11
C GLY A 677 -27.22 8.44 35.18
N HIS A 678 -27.41 8.01 36.42
CA HIS A 678 -26.89 8.71 37.60
C HIS A 678 -26.11 7.74 38.48
N ALA A 679 -24.86 8.09 38.79
CA ALA A 679 -24.06 7.40 39.80
C ALA A 679 -24.24 8.12 41.15
N LYS A 680 -24.64 7.40 42.21
CA LYS A 680 -24.49 7.94 43.56
C LYS A 680 -23.00 8.02 43.85
N GLN A 681 -22.44 9.22 44.00
CA GLN A 681 -21.07 9.40 44.50
C GLN A 681 -20.93 8.63 45.82
N ALA A 682 -20.03 7.64 45.85
CA ALA A 682 -19.65 7.02 47.10
C ALA A 682 -19.02 8.12 47.97
N LYS A 683 -19.63 8.42 49.12
CA LYS A 683 -19.01 9.31 50.12
C LYS A 683 -17.64 8.72 50.44
N GLN A 684 -16.57 9.40 50.06
CA GLN A 684 -15.24 9.10 50.58
C GLN A 684 -15.32 9.27 52.10
N ALA A 685 -15.20 8.17 52.82
CA ALA A 685 -15.11 8.18 54.27
C ALA A 685 -13.72 8.69 54.66
N SER A 686 -13.59 10.00 54.84
CA SER A 686 -12.48 10.59 55.57
C SER A 686 -12.86 10.63 57.05
N PRO A 687 -12.11 10.00 57.97
CA PRO A 687 -12.31 10.18 59.39
C PRO A 687 -11.43 11.35 59.86
N GLN A 688 -12.03 12.52 60.14
CA GLN A 688 -11.65 13.43 61.24
C GLN A 688 -12.50 14.72 61.25
N ASP A 689 -12.94 15.08 62.47
CA ASP A 689 -13.53 16.33 62.98
C ASP A 689 -13.11 17.62 62.26
N SER A 690 -13.89 18.69 62.17
CA SER A 690 -14.65 19.38 63.23
C SER A 690 -15.53 20.46 62.58
N GLY A 691 -16.61 20.85 63.26
CA GLY A 691 -17.64 21.73 62.72
C GLY A 691 -17.14 23.12 62.34
N ASP A 692 -17.42 23.53 61.11
CA ASP A 692 -17.74 24.91 60.80
C ASP A 692 -18.70 25.01 59.61
N LYS A 693 -19.52 26.06 59.61
CA LYS A 693 -20.73 26.22 58.80
C LYS A 693 -20.46 26.17 57.28
N LEU A 694 -20.82 25.06 56.63
CA LEU A 694 -20.90 24.96 55.17
C LEU A 694 -22.16 25.65 54.65
N GLN A 695 -21.95 26.70 53.84
CA GLN A 695 -22.91 27.15 52.85
C GLN A 695 -23.32 25.97 51.96
N PRO A 696 -24.60 25.82 51.60
CA PRO A 696 -25.02 24.74 50.72
C PRO A 696 -24.43 24.97 49.32
N LEU A 697 -23.42 24.18 48.95
CA LEU A 697 -22.98 24.06 47.57
C LEU A 697 -24.21 23.73 46.71
N ALA A 698 -24.34 24.50 45.63
CA ALA A 698 -25.40 24.35 44.64
C ALA A 698 -25.62 22.87 44.27
N ALA A 699 -26.89 22.46 44.22
CA ALA A 699 -27.30 21.14 43.79
C ALA A 699 -26.59 20.76 42.47
N PRO A 700 -26.08 19.52 42.33
CA PRO A 700 -25.41 19.12 41.11
C PRO A 700 -26.43 19.18 39.97
N LYS A 701 -26.12 19.98 38.94
CA LYS A 701 -26.87 19.96 37.67
C LYS A 701 -27.02 18.49 37.27
N HIS A 702 -28.25 18.03 37.01
CA HIS A 702 -28.51 16.68 36.53
C HIS A 702 -27.64 16.41 35.29
N LEU A 703 -26.50 15.74 35.48
CA LEU A 703 -25.72 15.23 34.37
C LEU A 703 -26.57 14.14 33.75
N GLU A 704 -27.01 14.38 32.51
CA GLU A 704 -27.85 13.47 31.73
C GLU A 704 -27.15 12.11 31.48
N HIS A 705 -25.83 12.09 31.58
CA HIS A 705 -24.95 10.95 31.33
C HIS A 705 -24.06 10.64 32.54
N LEU A 706 -23.68 9.37 32.70
CA LEU A 706 -22.64 8.96 33.63
C LEU A 706 -21.28 9.60 33.26
N PRO A 707 -20.37 9.81 34.21
CA PRO A 707 -19.06 10.41 33.94
C PRO A 707 -18.13 9.48 33.14
N ALA A 708 -18.38 8.17 33.14
CA ALA A 708 -17.64 7.17 32.37
C ALA A 708 -18.47 5.91 32.19
N HIS A 709 -18.07 5.04 31.25
CA HIS A 709 -18.63 3.69 31.17
C HIS A 709 -18.22 2.86 32.39
N PRO A 710 -19.10 2.01 32.94
CA PRO A 710 -18.72 1.02 33.94
C PRO A 710 -17.64 0.08 33.38
N LEU A 711 -16.69 -0.34 34.20
CA LEU A 711 -15.62 -1.28 33.85
C LEU A 711 -15.70 -2.50 34.78
N HIS A 712 -15.82 -3.69 34.18
CA HIS A 712 -15.87 -4.95 34.93
C HIS A 712 -14.51 -5.27 35.56
N LYS A 713 -14.49 -5.84 36.78
CA LYS A 713 -13.28 -6.18 37.56
C LYS A 713 -12.31 -7.16 36.89
N SER A 714 -12.74 -7.85 35.83
CA SER A 714 -11.87 -8.72 35.01
C SER A 714 -10.84 -7.90 34.22
N TYR A 715 -11.14 -6.63 33.93
CA TYR A 715 -10.22 -5.72 33.26
C TYR A 715 -9.22 -5.14 34.27
N LYS A 716 -8.09 -5.83 34.46
CA LYS A 716 -7.01 -5.35 35.33
C LYS A 716 -6.28 -4.18 34.67
N TYR A 717 -6.12 -3.09 35.42
CA TYR A 717 -5.38 -1.89 35.02
C TYR A 717 -4.58 -1.32 36.19
N SER A 718 -3.56 -0.51 35.90
CA SER A 718 -2.78 0.25 36.87
C SER A 718 -2.61 1.69 36.38
N LEU A 719 -2.82 2.66 37.26
CA LEU A 719 -2.52 4.06 36.96
C LEU A 719 -1.03 4.31 37.20
N ARG A 720 -0.39 5.10 36.34
CA ARG A 720 1.04 5.43 36.40
C ARG A 720 1.24 6.92 36.18
N SER A 721 2.15 7.53 36.94
CA SER A 721 2.68 8.86 36.63
C SER A 721 3.79 8.76 35.57
N ILE A 722 4.17 9.90 34.98
CA ILE A 722 5.34 9.97 34.08
C ILE A 722 6.62 9.57 34.84
N GLU A 723 6.77 10.01 36.10
CA GLU A 723 7.96 9.73 36.91
C GLU A 723 8.19 8.24 37.11
N GLU A 724 7.12 7.47 37.35
CA GLU A 724 7.18 6.02 37.55
C GLU A 724 7.67 5.26 36.31
N VAL A 725 7.53 5.82 35.10
CA VAL A 725 7.83 5.10 33.86
C VAL A 725 9.10 5.58 33.17
N ILE A 726 9.44 6.87 33.22
CA ILE A 726 10.57 7.41 32.45
C ILE A 726 11.96 6.93 32.91
N ASP A 727 12.03 6.35 34.12
CA ASP A 727 13.24 5.72 34.65
C ASP A 727 13.37 4.23 34.24
N LEU A 728 12.28 3.62 33.76
CA LEU A 728 12.28 2.24 33.26
C LEU A 728 12.89 2.17 31.87
N GLY A 729 13.84 1.27 31.68
CA GLY A 729 14.61 1.12 30.44
C GLY A 729 14.59 -0.29 29.84
N PRO A 730 15.38 -0.52 28.79
CA PRO A 730 15.49 -1.81 28.09
C PRO A 730 16.06 -2.99 28.92
N GLY A 731 16.30 -2.80 30.21
CA GLY A 731 16.65 -3.86 31.16
C GLY A 731 15.50 -4.29 32.08
N ASP A 732 14.41 -3.53 32.11
CA ASP A 732 13.29 -3.73 33.03
C ASP A 732 12.14 -4.51 32.38
N GLU A 733 12.43 -5.33 31.36
CA GLU A 733 11.43 -5.97 30.49
C GLU A 733 10.39 -6.80 31.26
N LEU A 734 10.81 -7.44 32.35
CA LEU A 734 9.95 -8.23 33.24
C LEU A 734 8.94 -7.37 34.03
N THR A 735 9.21 -6.08 34.19
CA THR A 735 8.32 -5.13 34.88
C THR A 735 7.31 -4.49 33.94
N LEU A 736 7.61 -4.43 32.64
CA LEU A 736 6.76 -3.80 31.64
C LEU A 736 5.48 -4.61 31.42
N PRO A 737 4.35 -3.95 31.08
CA PRO A 737 3.10 -4.67 30.85
C PRO A 737 3.27 -5.62 29.65
N ASN A 738 2.89 -6.88 29.88
CA ASN A 738 2.81 -7.93 28.87
C ASN A 738 1.33 -8.16 28.51
N PRO A 739 0.82 -7.57 27.43
CA PRO A 739 -0.59 -7.68 27.08
C PRO A 739 -1.06 -9.09 26.71
N THR A 740 -0.14 -10.03 26.46
CA THR A 740 -0.49 -11.43 26.17
C THR A 740 -0.75 -12.24 27.44
N ASP A 741 -0.20 -11.82 28.59
CA ASP A 741 -0.50 -12.41 29.89
C ASP A 741 -1.69 -11.71 30.53
N LYS A 742 -2.88 -12.19 30.15
CA LYS A 742 -4.12 -11.48 30.43
C LYS A 742 -4.51 -11.50 31.91
N GLU A 743 -4.11 -12.52 32.66
CA GLU A 743 -4.48 -12.70 34.06
C GLU A 743 -3.52 -11.99 35.01
N ALA A 744 -2.21 -12.03 34.75
CA ALA A 744 -1.20 -11.46 35.65
C ALA A 744 -0.78 -10.04 35.27
N SER A 745 -0.92 -9.62 34.01
CA SER A 745 -0.46 -8.30 33.58
C SER A 745 -1.61 -7.27 33.47
N PRO A 746 -1.64 -6.21 34.30
CA PRO A 746 -2.59 -5.11 34.16
C PRO A 746 -2.20 -4.17 33.02
N VAL A 747 -3.19 -3.59 32.34
CA VAL A 747 -2.97 -2.50 31.37
C VAL A 747 -2.53 -1.25 32.12
N TRP A 748 -1.43 -0.63 31.71
CA TRP A 748 -0.95 0.61 32.31
C TRP A 748 -1.66 1.82 31.69
N VAL A 749 -2.19 2.69 32.52
CA VAL A 749 -2.76 3.98 32.11
C VAL A 749 -1.85 5.08 32.63
N ILE A 750 -1.07 5.67 31.74
CA ILE A 750 -0.07 6.69 32.06
C ILE A 750 -0.72 8.06 31.90
N ASP A 751 -0.70 8.87 32.96
CA ASP A 751 -1.20 10.24 32.92
C ASP A 751 -0.19 11.17 32.23
N ALA A 752 -0.48 11.52 30.97
CA ALA A 752 0.29 12.47 30.18
C ALA A 752 -0.47 13.79 29.93
N ARG A 753 -1.50 14.10 30.73
CA ARG A 753 -2.26 15.35 30.62
C ARG A 753 -1.42 16.56 31.04
N GLY A 754 -1.73 17.75 30.53
CA GLY A 754 -1.03 19.00 30.86
C GLY A 754 -0.01 19.42 29.80
N GLY A 755 -0.39 19.35 28.52
CA GLY A 755 0.44 19.75 27.38
C GLY A 755 1.11 18.62 26.59
N TRP A 756 1.41 18.91 25.32
CA TRP A 756 1.98 17.96 24.36
C TRP A 756 3.37 17.44 24.76
N GLN A 757 4.18 18.22 25.46
CA GLN A 757 5.53 17.79 25.86
C GLN A 757 5.50 16.54 26.75
N ARG A 758 4.47 16.42 27.60
CA ARG A 758 4.24 15.24 28.46
C ARG A 758 3.86 14.03 27.61
N GLU A 759 2.96 14.21 26.65
CA GLU A 759 2.55 13.17 25.71
C GLU A 759 3.75 12.68 24.86
N THR A 760 4.48 13.59 24.23
CA THR A 760 5.68 13.29 23.45
C THR A 760 6.71 12.52 24.27
N LEU A 761 6.92 12.89 25.54
CA LEU A 761 7.87 12.19 26.42
C LEU A 761 7.44 10.73 26.67
N VAL A 762 6.15 10.49 26.90
CA VAL A 762 5.61 9.12 27.09
C VAL A 762 5.64 8.33 25.78
N ARG A 763 5.36 8.97 24.63
CA ARG A 763 5.52 8.36 23.30
C ARG A 763 6.98 7.96 23.04
N ALA A 764 7.93 8.83 23.39
CA ALA A 764 9.36 8.56 23.28
C ALA A 764 9.81 7.42 24.21
N TRP A 765 9.28 7.36 25.43
CA TRP A 765 9.51 6.24 26.34
C TRP A 765 9.01 4.92 25.74
N CYS A 766 7.77 4.91 25.22
CA CYS A 766 7.21 3.73 24.52
C CYS A 766 8.13 3.26 23.39
N ALA A 767 8.67 4.19 22.59
CA ALA A 767 9.62 3.90 21.51
C ALA A 767 10.99 3.40 22.02
N SER A 768 11.41 3.80 23.22
CA SER A 768 12.65 3.33 23.87
C SER A 768 12.53 1.90 24.37
N VAL A 769 11.38 1.54 24.95
CA VAL A 769 11.14 0.21 25.54
C VAL A 769 10.42 -0.79 24.62
N GLY A 770 9.96 -0.34 23.46
CA GLY A 770 9.28 -1.18 22.49
C GLY A 770 7.88 -1.57 22.96
N ARG A 771 7.02 -0.59 23.21
CA ARG A 771 5.60 -0.82 23.52
C ARG A 771 4.70 0.01 22.62
N HIS A 772 3.75 -0.66 21.97
CA HIS A 772 2.61 0.02 21.36
C HIS A 772 1.74 0.63 22.45
N ALA A 773 0.97 1.69 22.13
CA ALA A 773 0.07 2.29 23.10
C ALA A 773 -1.22 2.81 22.46
N ILE A 774 -2.29 2.86 23.23
CA ILE A 774 -3.51 3.60 22.87
C ILE A 774 -3.37 5.04 23.35
N VAL A 775 -3.60 6.01 22.48
CA VAL A 775 -3.70 7.42 22.87
C VAL A 775 -5.17 7.74 23.12
N SER A 776 -5.48 8.07 24.37
CA SER A 776 -6.87 8.29 24.81
C SER A 776 -7.03 9.73 25.30
N ARG A 777 -7.80 10.54 24.58
CA ARG A 777 -8.05 11.95 24.88
C ARG A 777 -9.20 12.17 25.86
N VAL A 778 -8.99 13.06 26.82
CA VAL A 778 -10.04 13.49 27.77
C VAL A 778 -11.21 14.12 27.01
N GLY A 779 -12.44 13.78 27.40
CA GLY A 779 -13.65 14.27 26.73
C GLY A 779 -14.05 13.55 25.44
N VAL A 780 -13.12 12.85 24.77
CA VAL A 780 -13.41 12.05 23.56
C VAL A 780 -13.72 10.60 23.91
N GLY A 781 -12.87 9.97 24.72
CA GLY A 781 -13.01 8.60 25.18
C GLY A 781 -12.82 8.49 26.70
N CYS A 782 -13.54 7.57 27.34
CA CYS A 782 -13.35 7.27 28.76
C CYS A 782 -12.29 6.18 28.95
N ILE A 783 -11.67 6.18 30.13
CA ILE A 783 -10.57 5.24 30.45
C ILE A 783 -11.06 3.79 30.39
N ALA A 784 -12.30 3.51 30.80
CA ALA A 784 -12.88 2.18 30.74
C ALA A 784 -12.93 1.61 29.30
N CYS A 785 -13.30 2.44 28.32
CA CYS A 785 -13.30 2.01 26.92
C CYS A 785 -11.88 1.82 26.39
N ALA A 786 -10.95 2.72 26.74
CA ALA A 786 -9.55 2.57 26.37
C ALA A 786 -8.92 1.28 26.94
N VAL A 787 -9.26 0.88 28.17
CA VAL A 787 -8.79 -0.38 28.76
C VAL A 787 -9.34 -1.61 28.02
N ARG A 788 -10.62 -1.59 27.62
CA ARG A 788 -11.21 -2.67 26.80
C ARG A 788 -10.55 -2.75 25.43
N GLU A 789 -10.35 -1.61 24.78
CA GLU A 789 -9.69 -1.53 23.48
C GLU A 789 -8.24 -2.03 23.57
N ALA A 790 -7.51 -1.64 24.62
CA ALA A 790 -6.15 -2.08 24.88
C ALA A 790 -6.09 -3.61 25.04
N ARG A 791 -7.03 -4.20 25.77
CA ARG A 791 -7.14 -5.67 25.87
C ARG A 791 -7.46 -6.31 24.53
N ALA A 792 -8.45 -5.81 23.81
CA ALA A 792 -8.86 -6.36 22.51
C ALA A 792 -7.71 -6.37 21.49
N LEU A 793 -6.89 -5.31 21.49
CA LEU A 793 -5.75 -5.16 20.59
C LEU A 793 -4.45 -5.77 21.10
N GLU A 794 -4.45 -6.35 22.31
CA GLU A 794 -3.24 -6.81 23.01
C GLU A 794 -2.17 -5.71 23.10
N ILE A 795 -2.61 -4.52 23.52
CA ILE A 795 -1.76 -3.37 23.82
C ILE A 795 -1.71 -3.18 25.35
N GLY A 796 -0.50 -3.11 25.91
CA GLY A 796 -0.29 -3.05 27.36
C GLY A 796 -0.31 -1.64 27.96
N VAL A 797 -0.29 -0.60 27.12
CA VAL A 797 -0.10 0.80 27.54
C VAL A 797 -1.21 1.69 26.96
N ILE A 798 -1.71 2.60 27.79
CA ILE A 798 -2.61 3.69 27.42
C ILE A 798 -1.94 4.99 27.83
N ILE A 799 -1.81 5.93 26.90
CA ILE A 799 -1.37 7.31 27.13
C ILE A 799 -2.62 8.16 27.27
N ARG A 800 -2.90 8.63 28.49
CA ARG A 800 -4.04 9.51 28.77
C ARG A 800 -3.63 10.96 28.55
N VAL A 801 -4.24 11.63 27.57
CA VAL A 801 -3.83 12.97 27.12
C VAL A 801 -4.93 13.99 27.37
N GLU A 802 -4.56 15.26 27.46
CA GLU A 802 -5.47 16.38 27.76
C GLU A 802 -6.50 16.60 26.64
N ALA A 803 -7.62 17.27 26.96
CA ALA A 803 -8.73 17.49 26.04
C ALA A 803 -8.35 18.33 24.83
#